data_AF-A0A6G1SMF6-F1
#
_entry.id   AF-A0A6G1SMF6-F1
#
_cell.length_a   1.000
_cell.length_b   1.000
_cell.length_c   1.000
_cell.angle_alpha   90.00
_cell.angle_beta   90.00
_cell.angle_gamma   90.00
#
_symmetry.space_group_name_H-M   'P 1'
#
loop_
_entity.id
_entity.type
_entity.pdbx_description
1 polymer ?
#
loop_
_entity_poly.entity_id
_entity_poly.type
_entity_poly.pdbx_seq_one_letter_code
_entity_poly.pdbx_strand_id
1 'polypeptide(L)'
;MLKINGQPDPSIIHSYDQHKPDILRVLRKLVIKDQVTNDEWQDLFHHVHMVCSWDSTGCQRLIRCIEREFYDGYISPLKHRLKSVDDGYQQLKEYVENWTDFTKHCIRLPMAFQQLDLATRDALLKGKFKSSSSFQLVQDNGKSAMKFKFYNNNLSQTPQQQKHERPLIPIDFKNKNQYSLVRCILVRQWADRILNPNIDRLSNSIKELIIKERCGFIIDATLITGFRQSLAYLEELRIIDYHQNHMAQFERMYVESIEVFYSSISDEYLKEYGVVRYITWALSKFEREEQKALQYLEANSASLKKVAEACNRALIKNFVEQILCASRNFIQTNQSDSLKLIFKFFSKIDGLVEKLLEELRRHFVSSGLACLTNLDSTQLGKPDLFVEKLLEVYCEFDGIVKVVFEDDIRACLMLEKALSLIINDPHVFMSYNNNSNSNIQDNENGSSTDVVAKSDPEARCAESLAHYCNILFRKSPLSRKLSNEDFTTRLDQLYMIIKLLKNKEAFIRFHKQHLVKRLIPDATINLDKEEEFVNRLKDVSGMPLDEINELLRMFKDLKTSELLATKFAKIFKPANAMESVNNNNTISNISSQISDRLSIQDGSGQLQSINVRVLNPSAWSKKFDKSLIALPDEIIMFMPIYESFYKDQYEGRELEWCHHLSNGVLSFKNSNGNKYDLEVTAPQLSILYAFNDQPYSLKTFNELRLLSNLSTNELRRTIWSLVSNPKLRVQLINCNPPMETQKDLNRGTNLYSINHNFVLIKNGKPQTKGRVSFIGKLQI
;
A
#
# COMPACT_ATOMS: atom_id res chain seq x y z
N MET A 1 -30.20 -65.47 -51.78
CA MET A 1 -30.75 -64.53 -52.77
C MET A 1 -29.64 -63.73 -53.44
N LEU A 2 -28.78 -64.36 -54.24
CA LEU A 2 -27.86 -63.68 -55.17
C LEU A 2 -27.65 -64.63 -56.36
N LYS A 3 -27.69 -64.13 -57.60
CA LYS A 3 -27.15 -64.88 -58.76
C LYS A 3 -25.63 -64.81 -58.73
N ILE A 4 -25.02 -65.76 -59.45
CA ILE A 4 -23.58 -66.09 -59.52
C ILE A 4 -22.65 -64.88 -59.83
N ASN A 5 -23.19 -63.73 -60.24
CA ASN A 5 -22.42 -62.50 -60.51
C ASN A 5 -22.63 -61.35 -59.51
N GLY A 6 -23.19 -61.60 -58.32
CA GLY A 6 -23.27 -60.59 -57.25
C GLY A 6 -24.18 -59.39 -57.56
N GLN A 7 -24.95 -59.41 -58.64
CA GLN A 7 -26.03 -58.45 -58.87
C GLN A 7 -27.35 -58.97 -58.26
N PRO A 8 -28.11 -58.12 -57.55
CA PRO A 8 -29.37 -58.51 -56.96
C PRO A 8 -30.43 -58.80 -58.03
N ASP A 9 -31.33 -59.74 -57.73
CA ASP A 9 -32.42 -60.14 -58.62
C ASP A 9 -33.42 -58.99 -58.82
N PRO A 10 -33.68 -58.51 -60.05
CA PRO A 10 -34.57 -57.37 -60.32
C PRO A 10 -36.05 -57.63 -59.96
N SER A 11 -36.41 -58.85 -59.55
CA SER A 11 -37.73 -59.21 -59.02
C SER A 11 -37.93 -58.90 -57.53
N ILE A 12 -36.88 -58.46 -56.81
CA ILE A 12 -36.92 -58.10 -55.39
C ILE A 12 -36.46 -56.64 -55.23
N ILE A 13 -37.27 -55.69 -55.70
CA ILE A 13 -37.04 -54.26 -55.46
C ILE A 13 -37.89 -53.86 -54.26
N HIS A 14 -37.26 -53.66 -53.11
CA HIS A 14 -37.91 -53.10 -51.93
C HIS A 14 -38.23 -51.63 -52.17
N SER A 15 -39.52 -51.32 -52.37
CA SER A 15 -40.02 -49.96 -52.60
C SER A 15 -40.43 -49.29 -51.27
N TYR A 16 -40.26 -47.97 -51.16
CA TYR A 16 -40.79 -47.20 -50.03
C TYR A 16 -42.27 -47.50 -49.75
N ASP A 17 -43.08 -47.69 -50.78
CA ASP A 17 -44.53 -47.90 -50.62
C ASP A 17 -44.88 -49.25 -49.97
N GLN A 18 -43.99 -50.24 -50.03
CA GLN A 18 -44.16 -51.54 -49.35
C GLN A 18 -43.85 -51.43 -47.85
N HIS A 19 -42.84 -50.66 -47.48
CA HIS A 19 -42.36 -50.55 -46.10
C HIS A 19 -42.98 -49.38 -45.31
N LYS A 20 -43.58 -48.40 -46.00
CA LYS A 20 -44.20 -47.23 -45.39
C LYS A 20 -45.24 -47.55 -44.30
N PRO A 21 -46.16 -48.52 -44.45
CA PRO A 21 -47.19 -48.78 -43.43
C PRO A 21 -46.58 -49.21 -42.08
N ASP A 22 -45.57 -50.07 -42.12
CA ASP A 22 -44.90 -50.59 -40.92
C ASP A 22 -44.03 -49.51 -40.25
N ILE A 23 -43.32 -48.71 -41.06
CA ILE A 23 -42.56 -47.55 -40.58
C ILE A 23 -43.51 -46.54 -39.91
N LEU A 24 -44.66 -46.24 -40.52
CA LEU A 24 -45.65 -45.29 -39.98
C LEU A 24 -46.25 -45.78 -38.66
N ARG A 25 -46.52 -47.09 -38.53
CA ARG A 25 -47.09 -47.68 -37.31
C ARG A 25 -46.18 -47.41 -36.10
N VAL A 26 -44.90 -47.70 -36.23
CA VAL A 26 -43.93 -47.51 -35.14
C VAL A 26 -43.58 -46.02 -34.96
N LEU A 27 -43.43 -45.27 -36.05
CA LEU A 27 -43.13 -43.84 -36.00
C LEU A 27 -44.22 -43.05 -35.26
N ARG A 28 -45.51 -43.33 -35.51
CA ARG A 28 -46.61 -42.67 -34.80
C ARG A 28 -46.59 -42.96 -33.31
N LYS A 29 -46.35 -44.22 -32.92
CA LYS A 29 -46.15 -44.60 -31.51
C LYS A 29 -45.01 -43.80 -30.88
N LEU A 30 -43.88 -43.66 -31.57
CA LEU A 30 -42.74 -42.89 -31.09
C LEU A 30 -43.04 -41.39 -30.94
N VAL A 31 -43.85 -40.80 -31.83
CA VAL A 31 -44.22 -39.38 -31.79
C VAL A 31 -45.23 -39.08 -30.67
N ILE A 32 -46.18 -39.98 -30.42
CA ILE A 32 -47.18 -39.81 -29.34
C ILE A 32 -46.72 -40.35 -27.98
N LYS A 33 -45.48 -40.85 -27.90
CA LYS A 33 -44.87 -41.49 -26.72
C LYS A 33 -45.59 -42.77 -26.23
N ASP A 34 -46.17 -43.53 -27.14
CA ASP A 34 -46.70 -44.86 -26.84
C ASP A 34 -45.54 -45.87 -26.62
N GLN A 35 -45.80 -46.97 -25.91
CA GLN A 35 -44.77 -47.99 -25.67
C GLN A 35 -44.42 -48.71 -26.98
N VAL A 36 -43.12 -48.76 -27.28
CA VAL A 36 -42.56 -49.47 -28.43
C VAL A 36 -41.69 -50.61 -27.92
N THR A 37 -42.06 -51.82 -28.33
CA THR A 37 -41.35 -53.05 -27.97
C THR A 37 -40.00 -53.17 -28.69
N ASN A 38 -39.09 -54.00 -28.17
CA ASN A 38 -37.80 -54.24 -28.83
C ASN A 38 -37.96 -54.80 -30.25
N ASP A 39 -38.97 -55.64 -30.48
CA ASP A 39 -39.25 -56.21 -31.80
C ASP A 39 -39.72 -55.12 -32.78
N GLU A 40 -40.61 -54.22 -32.34
CA GLU A 40 -41.03 -53.07 -33.16
C GLU A 40 -39.87 -52.12 -33.48
N TRP A 41 -38.91 -51.96 -32.57
CA TRP A 41 -37.66 -51.23 -32.86
C TRP A 41 -36.84 -51.94 -33.93
N GLN A 42 -36.62 -53.24 -33.80
CA GLN A 42 -35.87 -54.04 -34.79
C GLN A 42 -36.54 -54.01 -36.17
N ASP A 43 -37.86 -54.11 -36.22
CA ASP A 43 -38.66 -53.98 -37.44
C ASP A 43 -38.45 -52.60 -38.08
N LEU A 44 -38.49 -51.53 -37.27
CA LEU A 44 -38.27 -50.17 -37.75
C LEU A 44 -36.85 -50.00 -38.32
N PHE A 45 -35.82 -50.51 -37.64
CA PHE A 45 -34.44 -50.50 -38.14
C PHE A 45 -34.32 -51.25 -39.47
N HIS A 46 -34.94 -52.43 -39.56
CA HIS A 46 -34.94 -53.27 -40.76
C HIS A 46 -35.61 -52.54 -41.94
N HIS A 47 -36.83 -52.05 -41.76
CA HIS A 47 -37.57 -51.36 -42.81
C HIS A 47 -36.89 -50.07 -43.27
N VAL A 48 -36.34 -49.28 -42.35
CA VAL A 48 -35.56 -48.09 -42.69
C VAL A 48 -34.31 -48.46 -43.47
N HIS A 49 -33.60 -49.52 -43.07
CA HIS A 49 -32.43 -50.02 -43.81
C HIS A 49 -32.79 -50.46 -45.23
N MET A 50 -33.88 -51.22 -45.38
CA MET A 50 -34.32 -51.69 -46.70
C MET A 50 -34.69 -50.52 -47.62
N VAL A 51 -35.43 -49.54 -47.12
CA VAL A 51 -35.77 -48.35 -47.93
C VAL A 51 -34.53 -47.53 -48.29
N CYS A 52 -33.59 -47.33 -47.36
CA CYS A 52 -32.39 -46.54 -47.61
C CYS A 52 -31.40 -47.22 -48.58
N SER A 53 -31.34 -48.55 -48.57
CA SER A 53 -30.39 -49.32 -49.38
C SER A 53 -30.90 -49.60 -50.81
N TRP A 54 -32.23 -49.70 -51.01
CA TRP A 54 -32.81 -50.22 -52.26
C TRP A 54 -33.64 -49.21 -53.08
N ASP A 55 -34.21 -48.17 -52.45
CA ASP A 55 -35.03 -47.16 -53.15
C ASP A 55 -34.26 -45.83 -53.32
N SER A 56 -33.94 -45.49 -54.57
CA SER A 56 -33.26 -44.24 -54.94
C SER A 56 -33.99 -42.96 -54.51
N THR A 57 -35.31 -43.02 -54.34
CA THR A 57 -36.16 -41.91 -53.85
C THR A 57 -36.62 -42.10 -52.40
N GLY A 58 -36.36 -43.27 -51.82
CA GLY A 58 -36.85 -43.68 -50.51
C GLY A 58 -36.38 -42.77 -49.38
N CYS A 59 -35.12 -42.33 -49.40
CA CYS A 59 -34.57 -41.40 -48.40
C CYS A 59 -35.32 -40.06 -48.37
N GLN A 60 -35.61 -39.47 -49.54
CA GLN A 60 -36.36 -38.20 -49.63
C GLN A 60 -37.82 -38.35 -49.16
N ARG A 61 -38.45 -39.48 -49.50
CA ARG A 61 -39.83 -39.78 -49.09
C ARG A 61 -39.92 -40.04 -47.58
N LEU A 62 -38.93 -40.73 -46.99
CA LEU A 62 -38.82 -40.94 -45.54
C LEU A 62 -38.66 -39.62 -44.79
N ILE A 63 -37.79 -38.72 -45.25
CA ILE A 63 -37.61 -37.40 -44.63
C ILE A 63 -38.94 -36.63 -44.59
N ARG A 64 -39.67 -36.54 -45.71
CA ARG A 64 -40.98 -35.88 -45.77
C ARG A 64 -42.03 -36.57 -44.90
N CYS A 65 -41.94 -37.89 -44.76
CA CYS A 65 -42.81 -38.67 -43.89
C CYS A 65 -42.59 -38.31 -42.43
N ILE A 66 -41.33 -38.31 -41.97
CA ILE A 66 -40.95 -37.93 -40.61
C ILE A 66 -41.38 -36.49 -40.32
N GLU A 67 -41.12 -35.57 -41.26
CA GLU A 67 -41.54 -34.17 -41.14
C GLU A 67 -43.04 -34.02 -40.92
N ARG A 68 -43.84 -34.71 -41.73
CA ARG A 68 -45.30 -34.60 -41.67
C ARG A 68 -45.87 -35.24 -40.40
N GLU A 69 -45.45 -36.46 -40.08
CA GLU A 69 -45.99 -37.20 -38.94
C GLU A 69 -45.62 -36.54 -37.61
N PHE A 70 -44.42 -35.97 -37.51
CA PHE A 70 -44.04 -35.19 -36.33
C PHE A 70 -44.84 -33.88 -36.22
N TYR A 71 -45.10 -33.21 -37.35
CA TYR A 71 -45.91 -32.00 -37.36
C TYR A 71 -47.35 -32.29 -36.92
N ASP A 72 -48.00 -33.27 -37.55
CA ASP A 72 -49.41 -33.62 -37.31
C ASP A 72 -49.61 -34.20 -35.89
N GLY A 73 -48.68 -35.05 -35.43
CA GLY A 73 -48.79 -35.75 -34.14
C GLY A 73 -48.33 -34.97 -32.91
N TYR A 74 -47.33 -34.07 -33.04
CA TYR A 74 -46.72 -33.39 -31.88
C TYR A 74 -46.79 -31.87 -31.95
N ILE A 75 -46.35 -31.26 -33.06
CA ILE A 75 -46.22 -29.79 -33.16
C ILE A 75 -47.58 -29.09 -33.30
N SER A 76 -48.48 -29.59 -34.14
CA SER A 76 -49.79 -28.98 -34.39
C SER A 76 -50.69 -28.96 -33.13
N PRO A 77 -50.83 -30.06 -32.36
CA PRO A 77 -51.56 -30.04 -31.09
C PRO A 77 -50.95 -29.07 -30.08
N LEU A 78 -49.63 -29.08 -29.90
CA LEU A 78 -48.94 -28.18 -28.97
C LEU A 78 -49.15 -26.71 -29.36
N LYS A 79 -49.03 -26.39 -30.65
CA LYS A 79 -49.24 -25.04 -31.16
C LYS A 79 -50.66 -24.53 -30.87
N HIS A 80 -51.67 -25.40 -30.97
CA HIS A 80 -53.04 -25.03 -30.66
C HIS A 80 -53.23 -24.77 -29.16
N ARG A 81 -52.64 -25.60 -28.29
CA ARG A 81 -52.71 -25.41 -26.83
C ARG A 81 -52.01 -24.12 -26.38
N LEU A 82 -50.80 -23.88 -26.85
CA LEU A 82 -50.05 -22.65 -26.55
C LEU A 82 -50.76 -21.37 -27.03
N LYS A 83 -51.60 -21.46 -28.07
CA LYS A 83 -52.43 -20.34 -28.53
C LYS A 83 -53.70 -20.13 -27.70
N SER A 84 -54.22 -21.19 -27.07
CA SER A 84 -55.43 -21.12 -26.25
C SER A 84 -55.18 -20.62 -24.83
N VAL A 85 -53.92 -20.56 -24.38
CA VAL A 85 -53.54 -20.04 -23.07
C VAL A 85 -53.31 -18.53 -23.18
N ASP A 86 -54.16 -17.75 -22.48
CA ASP A 86 -54.03 -16.28 -22.41
C ASP A 86 -53.01 -15.81 -21.35
N ASP A 87 -52.80 -16.61 -20.30
CA ASP A 87 -51.83 -16.30 -19.24
C ASP A 87 -50.38 -16.62 -19.67
N GLY A 88 -49.52 -15.61 -19.69
CA GLY A 88 -48.11 -15.74 -20.08
C GLY A 88 -47.31 -16.70 -19.19
N TYR A 89 -47.63 -16.76 -17.89
CA TYR A 89 -46.96 -17.68 -16.97
C TYR A 89 -47.31 -19.14 -17.29
N GLN A 90 -48.61 -19.44 -17.42
CA GLN A 90 -49.06 -20.77 -17.79
C GLN A 90 -48.56 -21.18 -19.19
N GLN A 91 -48.47 -20.24 -20.13
CA GLN A 91 -47.89 -20.47 -21.45
C GLN A 91 -46.40 -20.84 -21.38
N LEU A 92 -45.62 -20.16 -20.53
CA LEU A 92 -44.21 -20.48 -20.28
C LEU A 92 -44.04 -21.85 -19.65
N LYS A 93 -44.87 -22.18 -18.65
CA LYS A 93 -44.85 -23.51 -18.01
C LYS A 93 -45.13 -24.62 -19.02
N GLU A 94 -46.19 -24.47 -19.81
CA GLU A 94 -46.52 -25.45 -20.84
C GLU A 94 -45.40 -25.57 -21.89
N TYR A 95 -44.77 -24.45 -22.29
CA TYR A 95 -43.63 -24.47 -23.19
C TYR A 95 -42.45 -25.27 -22.61
N VAL A 96 -42.04 -25.00 -21.37
CA VAL A 96 -40.87 -25.63 -20.74
C VAL A 96 -41.09 -27.12 -20.50
N GLU A 97 -42.27 -27.50 -20.01
CA GLU A 97 -42.64 -28.92 -19.84
C GLU A 97 -42.54 -29.68 -21.18
N ASN A 98 -43.14 -29.12 -22.25
CA ASN A 98 -43.09 -29.74 -23.57
C ASN A 98 -41.69 -29.68 -24.22
N TRP A 99 -40.84 -28.72 -23.86
CA TRP A 99 -39.45 -28.67 -24.28
C TRP A 99 -38.63 -29.83 -23.70
N THR A 100 -38.79 -30.12 -22.40
CA THR A 100 -38.11 -31.27 -21.78
C THR A 100 -38.51 -32.58 -22.45
N ASP A 101 -39.74 -32.70 -22.89
CA ASP A 101 -40.21 -33.86 -23.64
C ASP A 101 -39.75 -33.86 -25.10
N PHE A 102 -39.67 -32.69 -25.73
CA PHE A 102 -39.14 -32.54 -27.08
C PHE A 102 -37.67 -32.98 -27.16
N THR A 103 -36.84 -32.61 -26.19
CA THR A 103 -35.42 -33.05 -26.16
C THR A 103 -35.29 -34.57 -26.07
N LYS A 104 -36.20 -35.27 -25.39
CA LYS A 104 -36.25 -36.75 -25.39
C LYS A 104 -36.56 -37.30 -26.79
N HIS A 105 -37.45 -36.68 -27.55
CA HIS A 105 -37.71 -37.07 -28.94
C HIS A 105 -36.49 -36.85 -29.83
N CYS A 106 -35.75 -35.75 -29.64
CA CYS A 106 -34.49 -35.48 -30.34
C CYS A 106 -33.39 -36.49 -30.04
N ILE A 107 -33.49 -37.26 -28.95
CA ILE A 107 -32.57 -38.34 -28.62
C ILE A 107 -33.07 -39.67 -29.19
N ARG A 108 -34.36 -39.98 -29.00
CA ARG A 108 -34.93 -41.30 -29.34
C ARG A 108 -35.17 -41.50 -30.83
N LEU A 109 -35.81 -40.56 -31.52
CA LEU A 109 -36.19 -40.74 -32.93
C LEU A 109 -34.97 -40.95 -33.84
N PRO A 110 -33.89 -40.15 -33.74
CA PRO A 110 -32.71 -40.34 -34.58
C PRO A 110 -32.09 -41.73 -34.55
N MET A 111 -32.24 -42.48 -33.45
CA MET A 111 -31.67 -43.82 -33.32
C MET A 111 -32.11 -44.74 -34.47
N ALA A 112 -33.42 -44.81 -34.75
CA ALA A 112 -33.98 -45.64 -35.83
C ALA A 112 -33.56 -45.21 -37.25
N PHE A 113 -33.10 -43.97 -37.42
CA PHE A 113 -32.85 -43.37 -38.72
C PHE A 113 -31.36 -43.11 -38.97
N GLN A 114 -30.45 -43.72 -38.20
CA GLN A 114 -29.02 -43.57 -38.45
C GLN A 114 -28.61 -44.03 -39.86
N GLN A 115 -29.28 -45.05 -40.40
CA GLN A 115 -29.04 -45.51 -41.78
C GLN A 115 -29.49 -44.48 -42.83
N LEU A 116 -30.53 -43.69 -42.52
CA LEU A 116 -30.97 -42.57 -43.36
C LEU A 116 -29.91 -41.47 -43.39
N ASP A 117 -29.28 -41.16 -42.25
CA ASP A 117 -28.19 -40.20 -42.16
C ASP A 117 -26.99 -40.62 -43.04
N LEU A 118 -26.60 -41.90 -42.97
CA LEU A 118 -25.51 -42.48 -43.78
C LEU A 118 -25.84 -42.53 -45.28
N ALA A 119 -27.03 -43.01 -45.63
CA ALA A 119 -27.45 -43.12 -47.03
C ALA A 119 -27.59 -41.74 -47.69
N THR A 120 -28.12 -40.75 -46.97
CA THR A 120 -28.25 -39.38 -47.46
C THR A 120 -26.88 -38.73 -47.64
N ARG A 121 -25.93 -38.96 -46.71
CA ARG A 121 -24.53 -38.52 -46.83
C ARG A 121 -23.86 -39.10 -48.08
N ASP A 122 -23.98 -40.40 -48.29
CA ASP A 122 -23.37 -41.10 -49.43
C ASP A 122 -23.98 -40.69 -50.77
N ALA A 123 -25.30 -40.51 -50.82
CA ALA A 123 -26.01 -40.08 -52.03
C ALA A 123 -25.69 -38.63 -52.41
N LEU A 124 -25.46 -37.76 -51.42
CA LEU A 124 -24.98 -36.39 -51.60
C LEU A 124 -23.53 -36.38 -52.11
N LEU A 125 -22.60 -37.12 -51.49
CA LEU A 125 -21.19 -37.19 -51.91
C LEU A 125 -21.03 -37.72 -53.35
N LYS A 126 -21.90 -38.64 -53.77
CA LYS A 126 -21.89 -39.25 -55.11
C LYS A 126 -22.62 -38.41 -56.18
N GLY A 127 -23.15 -37.23 -55.83
CA GLY A 127 -23.87 -36.35 -56.76
C GLY A 127 -25.18 -36.94 -57.31
N LYS A 128 -25.70 -38.01 -56.69
CA LYS A 128 -26.88 -38.76 -57.16
C LYS A 128 -28.20 -38.24 -56.58
N PHE A 129 -28.13 -37.33 -55.61
CA PHE A 129 -29.31 -36.67 -55.06
C PHE A 129 -29.79 -35.58 -56.02
N LYS A 130 -30.80 -35.87 -56.85
CA LYS A 130 -31.50 -34.83 -57.59
C LYS A 130 -32.10 -33.86 -56.58
N SER A 131 -31.74 -32.59 -56.69
CA SER A 131 -32.24 -31.52 -55.86
C SER A 131 -33.76 -31.41 -56.00
N SER A 132 -34.48 -32.13 -55.14
CA SER A 132 -35.76 -31.61 -54.63
C SER A 132 -35.48 -30.22 -54.08
N SER A 133 -36.43 -29.30 -54.21
CA SER A 133 -36.40 -27.88 -53.82
C SER A 133 -36.05 -27.60 -52.34
N SER A 134 -35.54 -28.58 -51.61
CA SER A 134 -35.29 -28.54 -50.18
C SER A 134 -33.88 -29.02 -49.78
N PHE A 135 -32.98 -29.35 -50.72
CA PHE A 135 -31.63 -29.87 -50.40
C PHE A 135 -30.57 -29.48 -51.46
N GLN A 136 -29.47 -28.81 -51.07
CA GLN A 136 -28.28 -28.55 -51.90
C GLN A 136 -26.98 -28.63 -51.09
N LEU A 137 -25.92 -29.15 -51.71
CA LEU A 137 -24.55 -29.31 -51.20
C LEU A 137 -23.74 -28.01 -51.41
N VAL A 138 -23.02 -27.54 -50.38
CA VAL A 138 -22.06 -26.41 -50.50
C VAL A 138 -20.73 -26.82 -49.87
N GLN A 139 -19.65 -26.78 -50.64
CA GLN A 139 -18.28 -27.02 -50.15
C GLN A 139 -17.69 -25.72 -49.60
N ASP A 140 -17.00 -25.79 -48.46
CA ASP A 140 -16.36 -24.64 -47.83
C ASP A 140 -14.90 -24.98 -47.46
N ASN A 141 -13.94 -24.26 -48.04
CA ASN A 141 -12.52 -24.22 -47.65
C ASN A 141 -11.81 -25.57 -47.42
N GLY A 142 -11.93 -26.51 -48.35
CA GLY A 142 -11.08 -27.73 -48.37
C GLY A 142 -11.33 -28.75 -47.24
N LYS A 143 -12.26 -28.48 -46.33
CA LYS A 143 -12.80 -29.48 -45.38
C LYS A 143 -14.22 -29.82 -45.82
N SER A 144 -14.49 -31.08 -46.15
CA SER A 144 -15.81 -31.54 -46.58
C SER A 144 -16.85 -31.44 -45.45
N ALA A 145 -17.39 -30.24 -45.21
CA ALA A 145 -18.60 -30.04 -44.42
C ALA A 145 -19.80 -30.00 -45.37
N MET A 146 -20.74 -30.94 -45.21
CA MET A 146 -21.94 -30.97 -46.03
C MET A 146 -22.97 -30.02 -45.43
N LYS A 147 -23.37 -29.01 -46.21
CA LYS A 147 -24.39 -28.04 -45.81
C LYS A 147 -25.74 -28.37 -46.46
N PHE A 148 -26.87 -28.13 -45.77
CA PHE A 148 -28.22 -28.36 -46.29
C PHE A 148 -29.00 -27.03 -46.50
N LYS A 149 -29.58 -26.80 -47.69
CA LYS A 149 -30.50 -25.67 -48.01
C LYS A 149 -31.94 -26.16 -48.18
N PHE A 150 -32.89 -25.65 -47.39
CA PHE A 150 -34.33 -25.96 -47.53
C PHE A 150 -35.13 -24.73 -48.01
N TYR A 151 -35.88 -24.81 -49.12
CA TYR A 151 -36.87 -23.78 -49.52
C TYR A 151 -38.29 -24.17 -49.07
N ASN A 152 -39.08 -23.15 -48.71
CA ASN A 152 -40.46 -23.30 -48.28
C ASN A 152 -41.40 -23.15 -49.49
N ASN A 153 -42.21 -24.17 -49.82
CA ASN A 153 -43.12 -24.14 -50.98
C ASN A 153 -44.54 -23.60 -50.69
N ASN A 154 -44.80 -23.06 -49.50
CA ASN A 154 -46.13 -22.56 -49.14
C ASN A 154 -46.06 -21.11 -48.63
N LEU A 155 -46.22 -20.15 -49.55
CA LEU A 155 -46.80 -18.82 -49.33
C LEU A 155 -46.95 -18.16 -50.70
N SER A 156 -48.19 -18.06 -51.18
CA SER A 156 -48.58 -17.16 -52.27
C SER A 156 -48.29 -15.72 -51.83
N GLN A 157 -47.21 -15.14 -52.31
CA GLN A 157 -46.87 -13.72 -52.11
C GLN A 157 -46.37 -13.08 -53.41
N THR A 158 -46.77 -11.82 -53.58
CA THR A 158 -46.62 -10.91 -54.72
C THR A 158 -45.16 -10.58 -55.11
N PRO A 159 -44.90 -10.05 -56.32
CA PRO A 159 -43.59 -10.08 -57.00
C PRO A 159 -42.48 -9.14 -56.47
N GLN A 160 -42.53 -8.67 -55.21
CA GLN A 160 -41.54 -7.70 -54.67
C GLN A 160 -40.75 -8.17 -53.45
N GLN A 161 -40.83 -9.45 -53.06
CA GLN A 161 -39.94 -10.05 -52.05
C GLN A 161 -39.10 -11.16 -52.67
N GLN A 162 -38.07 -10.79 -53.44
CA GLN A 162 -37.02 -11.72 -53.87
C GLN A 162 -35.71 -11.39 -53.17
N LYS A 163 -35.06 -12.44 -52.65
CA LYS A 163 -33.70 -12.54 -52.05
C LYS A 163 -33.57 -12.27 -50.55
N HIS A 164 -34.13 -13.17 -49.74
CA HIS A 164 -33.45 -13.57 -48.50
C HIS A 164 -33.09 -15.06 -48.61
N GLU A 165 -31.87 -15.35 -49.09
CA GLU A 165 -31.29 -16.68 -48.95
C GLU A 165 -31.06 -16.96 -47.46
N ARG A 166 -31.71 -17.99 -46.92
CA ARG A 166 -31.54 -18.40 -45.52
C ARG A 166 -30.23 -19.17 -45.34
N PRO A 167 -29.47 -18.94 -44.25
CA PRO A 167 -28.17 -19.54 -44.02
C PRO A 167 -28.22 -21.07 -43.96
N LEU A 168 -27.13 -21.63 -44.45
CA LEU A 168 -26.87 -23.05 -44.63
C LEU A 168 -26.39 -23.72 -43.34
N ILE A 169 -26.98 -24.87 -42.96
CA ILE A 169 -26.60 -25.66 -41.77
C ILE A 169 -25.40 -26.57 -42.12
N PRO A 170 -24.21 -26.43 -41.50
CA PRO A 170 -23.11 -27.38 -41.67
C PRO A 170 -23.32 -28.62 -40.79
N ILE A 171 -23.38 -29.81 -41.38
CA ILE A 171 -23.40 -31.08 -40.64
C ILE A 171 -21.99 -31.68 -40.70
N ASP A 172 -21.32 -31.78 -39.56
CA ASP A 172 -20.04 -32.50 -39.44
C ASP A 172 -20.31 -33.98 -39.13
N PHE A 173 -20.21 -34.82 -40.17
CA PHE A 173 -20.50 -36.24 -40.09
C PHE A 173 -19.36 -37.07 -39.46
N LYS A 174 -18.34 -36.45 -38.84
CA LYS A 174 -17.29 -37.18 -38.10
C LYS A 174 -17.76 -37.65 -36.72
N ASN A 175 -18.67 -36.92 -36.06
CA ASN A 175 -19.30 -37.34 -34.82
C ASN A 175 -20.64 -38.04 -35.09
N LYS A 176 -20.62 -39.38 -35.16
CA LYS A 176 -21.78 -40.23 -35.50
C LYS A 176 -23.04 -40.01 -34.65
N ASN A 177 -22.95 -39.36 -33.48
CA ASN A 177 -24.05 -39.17 -32.54
C ASN A 177 -24.48 -37.70 -32.34
N GLN A 178 -23.76 -36.71 -32.87
CA GLN A 178 -23.98 -35.30 -32.50
C GLN A 178 -24.87 -34.52 -33.48
N TYR A 179 -24.95 -34.93 -34.75
CA TYR A 179 -25.69 -34.21 -35.80
C TYR A 179 -26.48 -35.15 -36.73
N SER A 180 -27.58 -35.74 -36.23
CA SER A 180 -28.53 -36.49 -37.08
C SER A 180 -29.39 -35.54 -37.91
N LEU A 181 -29.67 -35.89 -39.18
CA LEU A 181 -30.55 -35.14 -40.05
C LEU A 181 -31.96 -35.05 -39.47
N VAL A 182 -32.45 -36.17 -38.91
CA VAL A 182 -33.76 -36.24 -38.24
C VAL A 182 -33.80 -35.27 -37.07
N ARG A 183 -32.75 -35.22 -36.24
CA ARG A 183 -32.66 -34.25 -35.13
C ARG A 183 -32.76 -32.81 -35.63
N CYS A 184 -32.04 -32.44 -36.69
CA CYS A 184 -32.10 -31.10 -37.27
C CYS A 184 -33.51 -30.73 -37.77
N ILE A 185 -34.21 -31.68 -38.40
CA ILE A 185 -35.59 -31.49 -38.88
C ILE A 185 -36.54 -31.20 -37.72
N LEU A 186 -36.52 -32.05 -36.68
CA LEU A 186 -37.38 -31.90 -35.50
C LEU A 186 -37.17 -30.54 -34.84
N VAL A 187 -35.91 -30.16 -34.65
CA VAL A 187 -35.49 -28.92 -33.99
C VAL A 187 -35.88 -27.69 -34.80
N ARG A 188 -35.77 -27.75 -36.13
CA ARG A 188 -36.22 -26.67 -37.01
C ARG A 188 -37.74 -26.48 -36.95
N GLN A 189 -38.51 -27.58 -36.93
CA GLN A 189 -39.96 -27.47 -36.78
C GLN A 189 -40.35 -26.84 -35.44
N TRP A 190 -39.65 -27.18 -34.36
CA TRP A 190 -39.85 -26.53 -33.07
C TRP A 190 -39.55 -25.03 -33.13
N ALA A 191 -38.38 -24.64 -33.66
CA ALA A 191 -37.98 -23.24 -33.78
C ALA A 191 -38.98 -22.41 -34.60
N ASP A 192 -39.31 -22.84 -35.82
CA ASP A 192 -40.16 -22.09 -36.76
C ASP A 192 -41.63 -22.02 -36.32
N ARG A 193 -42.14 -23.06 -35.65
CA ARG A 193 -43.58 -23.21 -35.40
C ARG A 193 -44.00 -22.98 -33.95
N ILE A 194 -43.09 -23.17 -33.00
CA ILE A 194 -43.37 -23.06 -31.55
C ILE A 194 -42.62 -21.88 -30.93
N LEU A 195 -41.29 -21.81 -31.07
CA LEU A 195 -40.49 -20.76 -30.41
C LEU A 195 -40.68 -19.39 -31.06
N ASN A 196 -40.33 -19.23 -32.34
CA ASN A 196 -40.29 -17.93 -33.01
C ASN A 196 -41.63 -17.15 -32.92
N PRO A 197 -42.81 -17.79 -33.05
CA PRO A 197 -44.08 -17.07 -32.90
C PRO A 197 -44.40 -16.60 -31.47
N ASN A 198 -43.80 -17.23 -30.45
CA ASN A 198 -44.12 -16.99 -29.04
C ASN A 198 -42.96 -16.34 -28.26
N ILE A 199 -41.81 -16.12 -28.89
CA ILE A 199 -40.56 -15.71 -28.21
C ILE A 199 -40.71 -14.40 -27.42
N ASP A 200 -41.43 -13.42 -27.96
CA ASP A 200 -41.63 -12.12 -27.29
C ASP A 200 -42.51 -12.27 -26.04
N ARG A 201 -43.60 -13.04 -26.13
CA ARG A 201 -44.48 -13.31 -24.98
C ARG A 201 -43.78 -14.11 -23.88
N LEU A 202 -43.02 -15.13 -24.28
CA LEU A 202 -42.23 -15.94 -23.35
C LEU A 202 -41.14 -15.10 -22.66
N SER A 203 -40.45 -14.24 -23.42
CA SER A 203 -39.43 -13.32 -22.88
C SER A 203 -40.03 -12.32 -21.89
N ASN A 204 -41.20 -11.75 -22.19
CA ASN A 204 -41.91 -10.87 -21.26
C ASN A 204 -42.33 -11.59 -19.97
N SER A 205 -42.84 -12.82 -20.08
CA SER A 205 -43.22 -13.63 -18.92
C SER A 205 -42.01 -13.96 -18.02
N ILE A 206 -40.84 -14.21 -18.62
CA ILE A 206 -39.59 -14.40 -17.88
C ILE A 206 -39.15 -13.11 -17.20
N LYS A 207 -39.25 -11.95 -17.89
CA LYS A 207 -38.93 -10.65 -17.31
C LYS A 207 -39.79 -10.37 -16.07
N GLU A 208 -41.10 -10.67 -16.13
CA GLU A 208 -41.99 -10.54 -14.99
C GLU A 208 -41.64 -11.49 -13.83
N LEU A 209 -41.26 -12.74 -14.13
CA LEU A 209 -40.81 -13.68 -13.10
C LEU A 209 -39.53 -13.22 -12.40
N ILE A 210 -38.56 -12.69 -13.15
CA ILE A 210 -37.34 -12.13 -12.58
C ILE A 210 -37.66 -10.94 -11.67
N ILE A 211 -38.57 -10.06 -12.09
CA ILE A 211 -39.01 -8.92 -11.26
C ILE A 211 -39.69 -9.40 -9.98
N LYS A 212 -40.60 -10.39 -10.07
CA LYS A 212 -41.23 -11.01 -8.89
C LYS A 212 -40.20 -11.62 -7.93
N GLU A 213 -39.19 -12.32 -8.45
CA GLU A 213 -38.12 -12.85 -7.62
C GLU A 213 -37.34 -11.75 -6.89
N ARG A 214 -37.04 -10.63 -7.57
CA ARG A 214 -36.36 -9.48 -6.95
C ARG A 214 -37.19 -8.79 -5.88
N CYS A 215 -38.52 -8.80 -6.01
CA CYS A 215 -39.46 -8.37 -4.97
C CYS A 215 -39.50 -9.32 -3.76
N GLY A 216 -38.84 -10.49 -3.83
CA GLY A 216 -38.75 -11.46 -2.74
C GLY A 216 -39.74 -12.62 -2.83
N PHE A 217 -40.49 -12.75 -3.94
CA PHE A 217 -41.38 -13.89 -4.14
C PHE A 217 -40.59 -15.16 -4.52
N ILE A 218 -41.04 -16.31 -4.05
CA ILE A 218 -40.49 -17.61 -4.43
C ILE A 218 -40.98 -17.94 -5.84
N ILE A 219 -40.05 -18.16 -6.77
CA ILE A 219 -40.36 -18.53 -8.16
C ILE A 219 -39.78 -19.90 -8.50
N ASP A 220 -40.35 -20.53 -9.53
CA ASP A 220 -39.78 -21.73 -10.11
C ASP A 220 -38.65 -21.36 -11.10
N ALA A 221 -37.42 -21.40 -10.59
CA ALA A 221 -36.22 -21.14 -11.38
C ALA A 221 -36.05 -22.10 -12.57
N THR A 222 -36.68 -23.27 -12.55
CA THR A 222 -36.58 -24.25 -13.64
C THR A 222 -37.18 -23.70 -14.94
N LEU A 223 -38.19 -22.83 -14.86
CA LEU A 223 -38.81 -22.21 -16.03
C LEU A 223 -37.84 -21.30 -16.78
N ILE A 224 -37.08 -20.48 -16.05
CA ILE A 224 -36.07 -19.58 -16.63
C ILE A 224 -34.93 -20.41 -17.23
N THR A 225 -34.41 -21.38 -16.47
CA THR A 225 -33.32 -22.23 -16.95
C THR A 225 -33.73 -23.11 -18.13
N GLY A 226 -34.97 -23.61 -18.16
CA GLY A 226 -35.50 -24.46 -19.21
C GLY A 226 -35.71 -23.70 -20.51
N PHE A 227 -36.24 -22.48 -20.45
CA PHE A 227 -36.32 -21.61 -21.61
C PHE A 227 -34.92 -21.24 -22.13
N ARG A 228 -33.98 -20.87 -21.25
CA ARG A 228 -32.60 -20.57 -21.65
C ARG A 228 -31.91 -21.79 -22.30
N GLN A 229 -32.08 -22.98 -21.72
CA GLN A 229 -31.58 -24.23 -22.30
C GLN A 229 -32.16 -24.48 -23.70
N SER A 230 -33.43 -24.10 -23.92
CA SER A 230 -34.03 -24.19 -25.25
C SER A 230 -33.35 -23.29 -26.27
N LEU A 231 -33.05 -22.04 -25.90
CA LEU A 231 -32.33 -21.10 -26.78
C LEU A 231 -30.91 -21.58 -27.07
N ALA A 232 -30.16 -21.96 -26.03
CA ALA A 232 -28.78 -22.43 -26.15
C ALA A 232 -28.66 -23.67 -27.06
N TYR A 233 -29.59 -24.62 -26.92
CA TYR A 233 -29.62 -25.83 -27.72
C TYR A 233 -29.90 -25.54 -29.21
N LEU A 234 -30.76 -24.56 -29.51
CA LEU A 234 -31.07 -24.17 -30.88
C LEU A 234 -29.90 -23.43 -31.55
N GLU A 235 -29.14 -22.66 -30.78
CA GLU A 235 -27.94 -21.96 -31.23
C GLU A 235 -26.76 -22.92 -31.45
N GLU A 236 -26.56 -23.90 -30.56
CA GLU A 236 -25.53 -24.95 -30.71
C GLU A 236 -25.68 -25.69 -32.04
N LEU A 237 -26.92 -25.97 -32.45
CA LEU A 237 -27.23 -26.68 -33.67
C LEU A 237 -27.16 -25.79 -34.94
N ARG A 238 -26.94 -24.48 -34.79
CA ARG A 238 -26.91 -23.49 -35.90
C ARG A 238 -28.16 -23.53 -36.79
N ILE A 239 -29.31 -23.88 -36.20
CA ILE A 239 -30.59 -24.04 -36.91
C ILE A 239 -31.35 -22.70 -37.01
N ILE A 240 -31.04 -21.78 -36.10
CA ILE A 240 -31.50 -20.39 -36.17
C ILE A 240 -30.48 -19.57 -36.95
N ASP A 241 -30.96 -18.69 -37.82
CA ASP A 241 -30.13 -17.81 -38.64
C ASP A 241 -29.15 -17.01 -37.77
N TYR A 242 -27.90 -16.93 -38.22
CA TYR A 242 -26.78 -16.17 -37.64
C TYR A 242 -27.08 -14.67 -37.35
N HIS A 243 -28.27 -14.19 -37.71
CA HIS A 243 -28.71 -12.80 -37.61
C HIS A 243 -29.59 -12.50 -36.39
N GLN A 244 -30.11 -13.50 -35.66
CA GLN A 244 -30.87 -13.29 -34.42
C GLN A 244 -30.19 -14.05 -33.27
N ASN A 245 -29.22 -13.39 -32.62
CA ASN A 245 -28.55 -13.93 -31.45
C ASN A 245 -29.48 -13.85 -30.22
N HIS A 246 -30.41 -14.81 -30.10
CA HIS A 246 -31.40 -14.85 -29.03
C HIS A 246 -30.78 -15.00 -27.64
N MET A 247 -29.64 -15.68 -27.50
CA MET A 247 -28.92 -15.75 -26.23
C MET A 247 -28.37 -14.38 -25.83
N ALA A 248 -27.80 -13.62 -26.76
CA ALA A 248 -27.39 -12.23 -26.48
C ALA A 248 -28.58 -11.33 -26.18
N GLN A 249 -29.75 -11.56 -26.80
CA GLN A 249 -30.97 -10.83 -26.49
C GLN A 249 -31.51 -11.16 -25.09
N PHE A 250 -31.47 -12.44 -24.69
CA PHE A 250 -31.84 -12.87 -23.34
C PHE A 250 -30.90 -12.28 -22.29
N GLU A 251 -29.59 -12.34 -22.52
CA GLU A 251 -28.58 -11.72 -21.65
C GLU A 251 -28.81 -10.21 -21.53
N ARG A 252 -29.04 -9.52 -22.66
CA ARG A 252 -29.36 -8.09 -22.67
C ARG A 252 -30.62 -7.80 -21.87
N MET A 253 -31.70 -8.55 -22.08
CA MET A 253 -32.95 -8.39 -21.33
C MET A 253 -32.74 -8.57 -19.83
N TYR A 254 -31.95 -9.59 -19.43
CA TYR A 254 -31.62 -9.82 -18.02
C TYR A 254 -30.84 -8.66 -17.43
N VAL A 255 -29.77 -8.21 -18.09
CA VAL A 255 -28.90 -7.11 -17.64
C VAL A 255 -29.65 -5.77 -17.59
N GLU A 256 -30.43 -5.42 -18.60
CA GLU A 256 -31.25 -4.20 -18.61
C GLU A 256 -32.31 -4.22 -17.51
N SER A 257 -32.89 -5.39 -17.21
CA SER A 257 -33.87 -5.50 -16.14
C SER A 257 -33.29 -5.21 -14.75
N ILE A 258 -32.00 -5.50 -14.52
CA ILE A 258 -31.29 -5.13 -13.27
C ILE A 258 -31.27 -3.61 -13.16
N GLU A 259 -30.81 -2.96 -14.23
CA GLU A 259 -30.58 -1.51 -14.24
C GLU A 259 -31.89 -0.75 -14.03
N VAL A 260 -32.96 -1.15 -14.71
CA VAL A 260 -34.28 -0.54 -14.55
C VAL A 260 -34.84 -0.76 -13.15
N PHE A 261 -34.80 -1.99 -12.64
CA PHE A 261 -35.42 -2.33 -11.35
C PHE A 261 -34.70 -1.64 -10.17
N TYR A 262 -33.38 -1.73 -10.10
CA TYR A 262 -32.65 -1.14 -8.99
C TYR A 262 -32.58 0.38 -9.08
N SER A 263 -32.62 0.97 -10.29
CA SER A 263 -32.69 2.43 -10.42
C SER A 263 -34.03 3.00 -9.94
N SER A 264 -35.13 2.25 -10.03
CA SER A 264 -36.44 2.74 -9.57
C SER A 264 -36.63 2.71 -8.05
N ILE A 265 -35.88 1.87 -7.33
CA ILE A 265 -36.04 1.68 -5.87
C ILE A 265 -34.91 2.34 -5.06
N SER A 266 -33.72 2.46 -5.65
CA SER A 266 -32.52 2.91 -4.94
C SER A 266 -32.62 4.34 -4.37
N ASP A 267 -33.21 5.28 -5.11
CA ASP A 267 -33.35 6.67 -4.67
C ASP A 267 -34.29 6.82 -3.46
N GLU A 268 -35.42 6.13 -3.47
CA GLU A 268 -36.37 6.12 -2.35
C GLU A 268 -35.75 5.47 -1.10
N TYR A 269 -35.09 4.32 -1.28
CA TYR A 269 -34.43 3.60 -0.19
C TYR A 269 -33.31 4.42 0.46
N LEU A 270 -32.51 5.13 -0.36
CA LEU A 270 -31.43 5.98 0.15
C LEU A 270 -31.97 7.15 0.99
N LYS A 271 -33.08 7.77 0.55
CA LYS A 271 -33.73 8.88 1.26
C LYS A 271 -34.34 8.44 2.60
N GLU A 272 -34.93 7.24 2.64
CA GLU A 272 -35.62 6.74 3.84
C GLU A 272 -34.65 6.20 4.89
N TYR A 273 -33.62 5.45 4.49
CA TYR A 273 -32.76 4.69 5.41
C TYR A 273 -31.34 5.25 5.57
N GLY A 274 -30.94 6.20 4.72
CA GLY A 274 -29.62 6.82 4.75
C GLY A 274 -28.49 5.97 4.14
N VAL A 275 -27.30 6.58 4.03
CA VAL A 275 -26.16 6.06 3.25
C VAL A 275 -25.63 4.72 3.75
N VAL A 276 -25.45 4.55 5.06
CA VAL A 276 -24.83 3.31 5.60
C VAL A 276 -25.71 2.10 5.32
N ARG A 277 -27.01 2.19 5.65
CA ARG A 277 -27.98 1.12 5.38
C ARG A 277 -28.16 0.86 3.88
N TYR A 278 -28.15 1.91 3.07
CA TYR A 278 -28.19 1.79 1.62
C TYR A 278 -27.00 0.99 1.08
N ILE A 279 -25.78 1.28 1.52
CA ILE A 279 -24.56 0.57 1.07
C ILE A 279 -24.63 -0.92 1.46
N THR A 280 -25.01 -1.24 2.69
CA THR A 280 -25.17 -2.64 3.13
C THR A 280 -26.24 -3.37 2.31
N TRP A 281 -27.38 -2.71 2.06
CA TRP A 281 -28.43 -3.26 1.20
C TRP A 281 -27.93 -3.49 -0.22
N ALA A 282 -27.28 -2.50 -0.82
CA ALA A 282 -26.76 -2.58 -2.19
C ALA A 282 -25.74 -3.71 -2.33
N LEU A 283 -24.80 -3.86 -1.39
CA LEU A 283 -23.84 -4.98 -1.37
C LEU A 283 -24.54 -6.35 -1.32
N SER A 284 -25.60 -6.51 -0.52
CA SER A 284 -26.40 -7.75 -0.51
C SER A 284 -27.13 -7.98 -1.85
N LYS A 285 -27.55 -6.92 -2.53
CA LYS A 285 -28.15 -7.04 -3.88
C LYS A 285 -27.14 -7.43 -4.93
N PHE A 286 -25.91 -6.91 -4.88
CA PHE A 286 -24.79 -7.36 -5.74
C PHE A 286 -24.56 -8.87 -5.61
N GLU A 287 -24.34 -9.37 -4.39
CA GLU A 287 -24.07 -10.79 -4.15
C GLU A 287 -25.23 -11.68 -4.64
N ARG A 288 -26.47 -11.24 -4.42
CA ARG A 288 -27.66 -11.96 -4.87
C ARG A 288 -27.77 -12.00 -6.40
N GLU A 289 -27.56 -10.88 -7.10
CA GLU A 289 -27.60 -10.86 -8.57
C GLU A 289 -26.47 -11.68 -9.20
N GLU A 290 -25.28 -11.71 -8.58
CA GLU A 290 -24.16 -12.55 -9.02
C GLU A 290 -24.51 -14.04 -8.89
N GLN A 291 -25.06 -14.47 -7.75
CA GLN A 291 -25.52 -15.84 -7.55
C GLN A 291 -26.62 -16.23 -8.55
N LYS A 292 -27.57 -15.31 -8.84
CA LYS A 292 -28.63 -15.55 -9.82
C LYS A 292 -28.13 -15.55 -11.25
N ALA A 293 -27.16 -14.71 -11.59
CA ALA A 293 -26.51 -14.74 -12.89
C ALA A 293 -25.81 -16.08 -13.16
N LEU A 294 -25.15 -16.66 -12.14
CA LEU A 294 -24.57 -18.01 -12.26
C LEU A 294 -25.63 -19.11 -12.51
N GLN A 295 -26.85 -18.91 -12.01
CA GLN A 295 -27.96 -19.84 -12.21
C GLN A 295 -28.64 -19.67 -13.59
N TYR A 296 -28.81 -18.42 -14.05
CA TYR A 296 -29.64 -18.09 -15.22
C TYR A 296 -28.86 -17.80 -16.50
N LEU A 297 -27.62 -17.31 -16.41
CA LEU A 297 -26.78 -17.04 -17.56
C LEU A 297 -25.82 -18.20 -17.80
N GLU A 298 -25.01 -18.11 -18.86
CA GLU A 298 -23.87 -19.00 -19.00
C GLU A 298 -22.82 -18.64 -17.95
N ALA A 299 -22.16 -19.63 -17.37
CA ALA A 299 -21.09 -19.45 -16.39
C ALA A 299 -19.78 -18.97 -17.08
N ASN A 300 -19.88 -17.92 -17.89
CA ASN A 300 -18.77 -17.27 -18.56
C ASN A 300 -18.44 -15.95 -17.80
N SER A 301 -17.17 -15.56 -17.82
CA SER A 301 -16.70 -14.38 -17.09
C SER A 301 -17.20 -13.06 -17.72
N ALA A 302 -17.61 -13.07 -18.98
CA ALA A 302 -18.09 -11.89 -19.69
C ALA A 302 -19.50 -11.48 -19.25
N SER A 303 -20.41 -12.44 -19.08
CA SER A 303 -21.79 -12.22 -18.64
C SER A 303 -21.84 -11.75 -17.19
N LEU A 304 -21.00 -12.34 -16.32
CA LEU A 304 -20.88 -11.88 -14.93
C LEU A 304 -20.36 -10.45 -14.84
N LYS A 305 -19.39 -10.06 -15.69
CA LYS A 305 -18.93 -8.67 -15.78
C LYS A 305 -20.05 -7.71 -16.20
N LYS A 306 -20.85 -8.06 -17.22
CA LYS A 306 -21.99 -7.22 -17.64
C LYS A 306 -23.04 -7.04 -16.54
N VAL A 307 -23.32 -8.10 -15.77
CA VAL A 307 -24.22 -8.04 -14.60
C VAL A 307 -23.65 -7.14 -13.51
N ALA A 308 -22.37 -7.28 -13.19
CA ALA A 308 -21.69 -6.42 -12.22
C ALA A 308 -21.70 -4.95 -12.66
N GLU A 309 -21.44 -4.68 -13.95
CA GLU A 309 -21.50 -3.32 -14.53
C GLU A 309 -22.90 -2.71 -14.46
N ALA A 310 -23.96 -3.47 -14.73
CA ALA A 310 -25.34 -2.98 -14.60
C ALA A 310 -25.70 -2.68 -13.15
N CYS A 311 -25.31 -3.55 -12.21
CA CYS A 311 -25.48 -3.28 -10.78
C CYS A 311 -24.68 -2.02 -10.36
N ASN A 312 -23.45 -1.86 -10.86
CA ASN A 312 -22.60 -0.69 -10.61
C ASN A 312 -23.24 0.61 -11.12
N ARG A 313 -23.83 0.61 -12.33
CA ARG A 313 -24.55 1.76 -12.87
C ARG A 313 -25.78 2.10 -12.05
N ALA A 314 -26.60 1.10 -11.71
CA ALA A 314 -27.87 1.29 -11.03
C ALA A 314 -27.73 1.67 -9.54
N LEU A 315 -26.80 1.03 -8.83
CA LEU A 315 -26.67 1.13 -7.37
C LEU A 315 -25.57 2.09 -6.92
N ILE A 316 -24.55 2.34 -7.73
CA ILE A 316 -23.39 3.16 -7.29
C ILE A 316 -23.33 4.48 -8.04
N LYS A 317 -23.26 4.44 -9.38
CA LYS A 317 -22.90 5.58 -10.22
C LYS A 317 -23.79 6.81 -10.00
N ASN A 318 -25.09 6.61 -9.80
CA ASN A 318 -26.05 7.69 -9.60
C ASN A 318 -25.95 8.37 -8.22
N PHE A 319 -25.35 7.70 -7.24
CA PHE A 319 -25.34 8.13 -5.83
C PHE A 319 -23.95 8.50 -5.32
N VAL A 320 -22.93 8.49 -6.18
CA VAL A 320 -21.53 8.76 -5.80
C VAL A 320 -21.39 10.08 -5.03
N GLU A 321 -21.97 11.17 -5.53
CA GLU A 321 -21.84 12.50 -4.88
C GLU A 321 -22.52 12.56 -3.50
N GLN A 322 -23.66 11.87 -3.34
CA GLN A 322 -24.36 11.81 -2.04
C GLN A 322 -23.56 10.99 -1.04
N ILE A 323 -22.97 9.87 -1.48
CA ILE A 323 -22.11 9.03 -0.63
C ILE A 323 -20.81 9.76 -0.28
N LEU A 324 -20.21 10.50 -1.22
CA LEU A 324 -19.03 11.35 -0.95
C LEU A 324 -19.36 12.50 0.01
N CYS A 325 -20.55 13.10 -0.08
CA CYS A 325 -20.99 14.12 0.88
C CYS A 325 -21.10 13.53 2.29
N ALA A 326 -21.72 12.35 2.43
CA ALA A 326 -21.81 11.66 3.70
C ALA A 326 -20.44 11.20 4.22
N SER A 327 -19.53 10.77 3.35
CA SER A 327 -18.19 10.34 3.75
C SER A 327 -17.40 11.47 4.41
N ARG A 328 -17.55 12.72 3.97
CA ARG A 328 -16.93 13.89 4.64
C ARG A 328 -17.32 13.97 6.12
N ASN A 329 -18.60 13.77 6.44
CA ASN A 329 -19.08 13.78 7.81
C ASN A 329 -18.56 12.57 8.61
N PHE A 330 -18.51 11.39 8.00
CA PHE A 330 -17.96 10.18 8.64
C PHE A 330 -16.46 10.30 8.92
N ILE A 331 -15.72 10.98 8.03
CA ILE A 331 -14.30 11.30 8.23
C ILE A 331 -14.16 12.26 9.43
N GLN A 332 -14.92 13.35 9.47
CA GLN A 332 -14.85 14.33 10.56
C GLN A 332 -15.23 13.75 11.94
N THR A 333 -16.12 12.77 11.97
CA THR A 333 -16.60 12.12 13.20
C THR A 333 -15.86 10.82 13.52
N ASN A 334 -14.79 10.49 12.77
CA ASN A 334 -13.98 9.28 12.93
C ASN A 334 -14.80 7.96 12.98
N GLN A 335 -15.81 7.83 12.12
CA GLN A 335 -16.62 6.61 12.00
C GLN A 335 -15.95 5.55 11.12
N SER A 336 -15.04 4.78 11.69
CA SER A 336 -14.23 3.79 10.96
C SER A 336 -15.04 2.71 10.23
N ASP A 337 -16.09 2.16 10.85
CA ASP A 337 -16.89 1.07 10.24
C ASP A 337 -17.69 1.56 9.02
N SER A 338 -18.25 2.77 9.10
CA SER A 338 -18.94 3.41 7.98
C SER A 338 -18.00 3.65 6.80
N LEU A 339 -16.76 4.09 7.08
CA LEU A 339 -15.74 4.32 6.06
C LEU A 339 -15.25 3.01 5.42
N LYS A 340 -15.09 1.93 6.20
CA LYS A 340 -14.79 0.58 5.68
C LYS A 340 -15.85 0.12 4.69
N LEU A 341 -17.13 0.32 5.03
CA LEU A 341 -18.24 -0.03 4.14
C LEU A 341 -18.21 0.77 2.84
N ILE A 342 -17.96 2.08 2.92
CA ILE A 342 -17.83 2.94 1.73
C ILE A 342 -16.63 2.51 0.89
N PHE A 343 -15.49 2.19 1.50
CA PHE A 343 -14.31 1.70 0.80
C PHE A 343 -14.58 0.38 0.07
N LYS A 344 -15.21 -0.61 0.73
CA LYS A 344 -15.64 -1.86 0.10
C LYS A 344 -16.66 -1.64 -1.03
N PHE A 345 -17.50 -0.61 -0.91
CA PHE A 345 -18.47 -0.28 -1.94
C PHE A 345 -17.83 0.38 -3.16
N PHE A 346 -16.91 1.33 -2.93
CA PHE A 346 -16.21 2.04 -4.00
C PHE A 346 -15.12 1.20 -4.68
N SER A 347 -14.55 0.20 -4.00
CA SER A 347 -13.59 -0.72 -4.62
C SER A 347 -14.18 -1.57 -5.75
N LYS A 348 -15.51 -1.59 -5.91
CA LYS A 348 -16.19 -2.25 -7.03
C LYS A 348 -16.13 -1.47 -8.36
N ILE A 349 -15.73 -0.18 -8.33
CA ILE A 349 -15.61 0.67 -9.52
C ILE A 349 -14.27 1.40 -9.50
N ASP A 350 -13.48 1.20 -10.56
CA ASP A 350 -12.22 1.91 -10.75
C ASP A 350 -12.41 3.43 -10.74
N GLY A 351 -11.55 4.16 -10.03
CA GLY A 351 -11.59 5.62 -9.96
C GLY A 351 -12.40 6.19 -8.78
N LEU A 352 -13.29 5.42 -8.14
CA LEU A 352 -14.09 5.93 -7.02
C LEU A 352 -13.32 5.96 -5.69
N VAL A 353 -12.43 4.99 -5.47
CA VAL A 353 -11.58 4.96 -4.28
C VAL A 353 -10.69 6.20 -4.24
N GLU A 354 -10.16 6.62 -5.39
CA GLU A 354 -9.31 7.81 -5.53
C GLU A 354 -10.06 9.08 -5.14
N LYS A 355 -11.37 9.18 -5.46
CA LYS A 355 -12.21 10.30 -5.02
C LYS A 355 -12.40 10.32 -3.51
N LEU A 356 -12.65 9.17 -2.88
CA LEU A 356 -12.76 9.05 -1.43
C LEU A 356 -11.45 9.42 -0.72
N LEU A 357 -10.33 8.92 -1.24
CA LEU A 357 -9.00 9.24 -0.71
C LEU A 357 -8.67 10.73 -0.84
N GLU A 358 -9.14 11.41 -1.88
CA GLU A 358 -8.96 12.85 -2.02
C GLU A 358 -9.78 13.68 -1.01
N GLU A 359 -10.98 13.22 -0.63
CA GLU A 359 -11.75 13.81 0.48
C GLU A 359 -11.02 13.59 1.82
N LEU A 360 -10.49 12.39 2.05
CA LEU A 360 -9.71 12.07 3.25
C LEU A 360 -8.43 12.91 3.32
N ARG A 361 -7.73 13.08 2.20
CA ARG A 361 -6.53 13.92 2.10
C ARG A 361 -6.83 15.36 2.46
N ARG A 362 -7.92 15.92 1.94
CA ARG A 362 -8.35 17.30 2.25
C ARG A 362 -8.64 17.45 3.74
N HIS A 363 -9.32 16.48 4.34
CA HIS A 363 -9.57 16.48 5.78
C HIS A 363 -8.27 16.38 6.59
N PHE A 364 -7.36 15.45 6.26
CA PHE A 364 -6.08 15.29 6.96
C PHE A 364 -5.24 16.56 6.91
N VAL A 365 -5.12 17.19 5.74
CA VAL A 365 -4.40 18.46 5.60
C VAL A 365 -5.06 19.57 6.42
N SER A 366 -6.38 19.74 6.31
CA SER A 366 -7.12 20.78 7.06
C SER A 366 -7.04 20.57 8.57
N SER A 367 -7.24 19.34 9.04
CA SER A 367 -7.23 18.97 10.46
C SER A 367 -5.82 19.07 11.05
N GLY A 368 -4.83 18.54 10.33
CA GLY A 368 -3.42 18.60 10.73
C GLY A 368 -2.88 20.02 10.80
N LEU A 369 -3.19 20.87 9.81
CA LEU A 369 -2.80 22.28 9.85
C LEU A 369 -3.49 23.03 10.99
N ALA A 370 -4.80 22.85 11.18
CA ALA A 370 -5.52 23.48 12.29
C ALA A 370 -4.94 23.06 13.66
N CYS A 371 -4.55 21.79 13.80
CA CYS A 371 -3.91 21.27 15.01
C CYS A 371 -2.57 21.96 15.29
N LEU A 372 -1.76 22.23 14.27
CA LEU A 372 -0.45 22.87 14.41
C LEU A 372 -0.52 24.40 14.51
N THR A 373 -1.47 25.05 13.84
CA THR A 373 -1.62 26.52 13.89
C THR A 373 -2.32 27.01 15.15
N ASN A 374 -3.10 26.17 15.82
CA ASN A 374 -3.70 26.48 17.12
C ASN A 374 -2.69 26.48 18.29
N LEU A 375 -1.42 26.12 18.06
CA LEU A 375 -0.37 26.22 19.07
C LEU A 375 -0.01 27.68 19.32
N ASP A 376 -0.05 28.11 20.59
CA ASP A 376 0.38 29.46 20.97
C ASP A 376 1.84 29.73 20.57
N SER A 377 2.20 31.01 20.37
CA SER A 377 3.58 31.42 20.03
C SER A 377 4.63 30.92 21.03
N THR A 378 4.25 30.74 22.29
CA THR A 378 5.10 30.17 23.36
C THR A 378 5.30 28.66 23.24
N GLN A 379 4.34 27.95 22.66
CA GLN A 379 4.41 26.51 22.40
C GLN A 379 5.16 26.22 21.10
N LEU A 380 4.94 27.05 20.07
CA LEU A 380 5.65 26.96 18.79
C LEU A 380 7.15 27.27 18.91
N GLY A 381 7.53 28.14 19.86
CA GLY A 381 8.93 28.38 20.20
C GLY A 381 9.64 27.22 20.93
N LYS A 382 8.91 26.16 21.31
CA LYS A 382 9.46 24.96 21.96
C LYS A 382 9.45 23.79 20.95
N PRO A 383 10.60 23.44 20.35
CA PRO A 383 10.65 22.41 19.31
C PRO A 383 10.13 21.05 19.78
N ASP A 384 10.31 20.74 21.06
CA ASP A 384 9.90 19.47 21.67
C ASP A 384 8.38 19.27 21.60
N LEU A 385 7.63 20.31 21.98
CA LEU A 385 6.18 20.25 22.05
C LEU A 385 5.56 20.24 20.65
N PHE A 386 6.15 20.99 19.72
CA PHE A 386 5.76 20.96 18.31
C PHE A 386 5.91 19.55 17.71
N VAL A 387 7.06 18.90 17.91
CA VAL A 387 7.30 17.56 17.36
C VAL A 387 6.40 16.50 18.01
N GLU A 388 6.14 16.58 19.31
CA GLU A 388 5.14 15.69 19.97
C GLU A 388 3.76 15.85 19.32
N LYS A 389 3.32 17.10 19.09
CA LYS A 389 2.01 17.34 18.46
C LYS A 389 1.95 16.83 17.03
N LEU A 390 3.04 16.99 16.28
CA LEU A 390 3.17 16.44 14.92
C LEU A 390 3.11 14.90 14.92
N LEU A 391 3.74 14.25 15.90
CA LEU A 391 3.71 12.80 16.07
C LEU A 391 2.31 12.29 16.46
N GLU A 392 1.57 13.02 17.29
CA GLU A 392 0.17 12.72 17.61
C GLU A 392 -0.69 12.72 16.34
N VAL A 393 -0.58 13.76 15.51
CA VAL A 393 -1.30 13.87 14.23
C VAL A 393 -0.93 12.72 13.29
N TYR A 394 0.36 12.39 13.20
CA TYR A 394 0.82 11.25 12.40
C TYR A 394 0.19 9.93 12.88
N CYS A 395 0.22 9.65 14.19
CA CYS A 395 -0.31 8.41 14.74
C CYS A 395 -1.83 8.29 14.56
N GLU A 396 -2.56 9.39 14.69
CA GLU A 396 -4.01 9.42 14.45
C GLU A 396 -4.33 9.05 13.00
N PHE A 397 -3.67 9.69 12.03
CA PHE A 397 -3.93 9.46 10.62
C PHE A 397 -3.48 8.07 10.15
N ASP A 398 -2.31 7.62 10.61
CA ASP A 398 -1.79 6.26 10.37
C ASP A 398 -2.73 5.19 10.94
N GLY A 399 -3.28 5.42 12.15
CA GLY A 399 -4.29 4.56 12.76
C GLY A 399 -5.56 4.45 11.92
N ILE A 400 -6.05 5.56 11.36
CA ILE A 400 -7.21 5.56 10.45
C ILE A 400 -6.90 4.75 9.19
N VAL A 401 -5.72 4.93 8.58
CA VAL A 401 -5.32 4.17 7.37
C VAL A 401 -5.27 2.67 7.65
N LYS A 402 -4.60 2.26 8.73
CA LYS A 402 -4.49 0.86 9.15
C LYS A 402 -5.83 0.23 9.43
N VAL A 403 -6.68 0.89 10.23
CA VAL A 403 -7.96 0.33 10.64
C VAL A 403 -8.94 0.30 9.50
N VAL A 404 -9.13 1.40 8.76
CA VAL A 404 -10.21 1.57 7.77
C VAL A 404 -9.86 0.99 6.41
N PHE A 405 -8.61 1.13 5.98
CA PHE A 405 -8.18 0.80 4.62
C PHE A 405 -7.26 -0.42 4.57
N GLU A 406 -7.00 -1.09 5.71
CA GLU A 406 -6.22 -2.32 5.80
C GLU A 406 -4.85 -2.21 5.09
N ASP A 407 -4.19 -1.05 5.26
CA ASP A 407 -2.91 -0.71 4.63
C ASP A 407 -2.94 -0.75 3.07
N ASP A 408 -4.07 -0.41 2.45
CA ASP A 408 -4.15 -0.20 1.00
C ASP A 408 -3.07 0.79 0.55
N ILE A 409 -2.27 0.37 -0.45
CA ILE A 409 -1.12 1.11 -0.95
C ILE A 409 -1.52 2.54 -1.35
N ARG A 410 -2.71 2.74 -1.94
CA ARG A 410 -3.19 4.06 -2.37
C ARG A 410 -3.50 4.95 -1.16
N ALA A 411 -4.05 4.38 -0.09
CA ALA A 411 -4.32 5.11 1.15
C ALA A 411 -3.00 5.50 1.86
N CYS A 412 -2.00 4.61 1.88
CA CYS A 412 -0.66 4.91 2.40
C CYS A 412 0.03 6.04 1.63
N LEU A 413 -0.01 6.00 0.28
CA LEU A 413 0.54 7.07 -0.56
C LEU A 413 -0.21 8.39 -0.39
N MET A 414 -1.52 8.34 -0.18
CA MET A 414 -2.33 9.52 0.13
C MET A 414 -1.92 10.13 1.47
N LEU A 415 -1.71 9.31 2.51
CA LEU A 415 -1.23 9.74 3.81
C LEU A 415 0.15 10.42 3.72
N GLU A 416 1.11 9.80 3.01
CA GLU A 416 2.42 10.41 2.76
C GLU A 416 2.28 11.78 2.07
N LYS A 417 1.40 11.90 1.08
CA LYS A 417 1.12 13.17 0.38
C LYS A 417 0.48 14.21 1.31
N ALA A 418 -0.47 13.82 2.14
CA ALA A 418 -1.12 14.71 3.11
C ALA A 418 -0.11 15.24 4.14
N LEU A 419 0.66 14.34 4.76
CA LEU A 419 1.68 14.68 5.74
C LEU A 419 2.78 15.55 5.15
N SER A 420 3.22 15.27 3.91
CA SER A 420 4.22 16.11 3.23
C SER A 420 3.71 17.55 3.00
N LEU A 421 2.41 17.74 2.75
CA LEU A 421 1.83 19.09 2.67
C LEU A 421 1.80 19.78 4.03
N ILE A 422 1.44 19.06 5.10
CA ILE A 422 1.39 19.61 6.47
C ILE A 422 2.79 19.99 6.98
N ILE A 423 3.75 19.08 6.86
CA ILE A 423 5.12 19.22 7.39
C ILE A 423 5.86 20.39 6.73
N ASN A 424 5.61 20.60 5.43
CA ASN A 424 6.31 21.60 4.63
C ASN A 424 5.47 22.87 4.41
N ASP A 425 4.42 23.09 5.21
CA ASP A 425 3.62 24.30 5.13
C ASP A 425 4.33 25.47 5.83
N PRO A 426 4.66 26.57 5.12
CA PRO A 426 5.39 27.69 5.71
C PRO A 426 4.53 28.51 6.68
N HIS A 427 3.20 28.48 6.58
CA HIS A 427 2.30 29.31 7.40
C HIS A 427 2.29 28.88 8.86
N VAL A 428 2.60 27.61 9.16
CA VAL A 428 2.74 27.10 10.53
C VAL A 428 3.74 27.94 11.33
N PHE A 429 4.84 28.37 10.71
CA PHE A 429 5.89 29.15 11.37
C PHE A 429 5.83 30.66 11.07
N MET A 430 5.03 31.12 10.10
CA MET A 430 4.86 32.56 9.81
C MET A 430 4.15 33.32 10.95
N SER A 431 3.18 32.68 11.63
CA SER A 431 2.47 33.27 12.79
C SER A 431 3.43 33.69 13.92
N TYR A 432 4.54 32.97 14.07
CA TYR A 432 5.57 33.27 15.06
C TYR A 432 6.44 34.50 14.69
N ASN A 433 6.82 34.64 13.41
CA ASN A 433 7.73 35.70 12.98
C ASN A 433 7.10 37.10 13.09
N ASN A 434 5.80 37.24 12.81
CA ASN A 434 5.12 38.53 12.87
C ASN A 434 5.02 39.11 14.29
N ASN A 435 4.93 38.25 15.31
CA ASN A 435 4.90 38.68 16.73
C ASN A 435 6.29 38.95 17.32
N SER A 436 7.36 38.48 16.67
CA SER A 436 8.74 38.71 17.11
C SER A 436 9.31 40.05 16.58
N ASN A 437 8.75 40.57 15.48
CA ASN A 437 9.22 41.80 14.82
C ASN A 437 8.67 43.11 15.42
N SER A 438 7.71 43.07 16.35
CA SER A 438 7.17 44.30 16.97
C SER A 438 8.00 44.83 18.15
N ASN A 439 9.09 44.15 18.56
CA ASN A 439 9.95 44.55 19.66
C ASN A 439 11.46 44.59 19.27
N ILE A 440 11.80 45.18 18.13
CA ILE A 440 13.21 45.40 17.76
C ILE A 440 13.43 46.89 17.42
N GLN A 441 13.77 47.68 18.44
CA GLN A 441 14.69 48.80 18.26
C GLN A 441 16.11 48.27 18.49
N ASP A 442 16.91 48.34 17.43
CA ASP A 442 18.38 48.44 17.38
C ASP A 442 19.17 47.66 18.45
N ASN A 443 19.53 46.40 18.13
CA ASN A 443 20.64 45.71 18.78
C ASN A 443 21.49 45.01 17.71
N GLU A 444 22.40 45.78 17.10
CA GLU A 444 23.61 45.25 16.51
C GLU A 444 24.49 44.74 17.65
N ASN A 445 24.46 43.43 17.94
CA ASN A 445 25.56 42.63 18.53
C ASN A 445 25.04 41.24 18.92
N GLY A 446 25.24 40.28 18.01
CA GLY A 446 24.72 38.92 18.12
C GLY A 446 25.21 38.15 19.35
N SER A 447 24.26 37.75 20.20
CA SER A 447 24.44 36.61 21.08
C SER A 447 24.15 35.33 20.29
N SER A 448 24.85 34.23 20.59
CA SER A 448 24.68 32.93 19.93
C SER A 448 23.34 32.24 20.24
N THR A 449 22.46 32.89 21.01
CA THR A 449 21.05 32.52 21.18
C THR A 449 20.11 33.24 20.22
N ASP A 450 20.58 34.27 19.51
CA ASP A 450 19.77 35.09 18.58
C ASP A 450 19.76 34.56 17.14
N VAL A 451 20.38 33.41 16.87
CA VAL A 451 20.28 32.72 15.57
C VAL A 451 18.86 32.21 15.31
N VAL A 452 18.07 32.04 16.38
CA VAL A 452 16.67 31.61 16.33
C VAL A 452 15.75 32.64 15.67
N ALA A 453 16.20 33.85 15.31
CA ALA A 453 15.39 34.83 14.56
C ALA A 453 15.70 34.89 13.04
N LYS A 454 16.71 34.16 12.56
CA LYS A 454 17.21 34.30 11.16
C LYS A 454 17.18 33.04 10.30
N SER A 455 16.66 31.91 10.77
CA SER A 455 16.53 30.73 9.91
C SER A 455 15.26 30.81 9.06
N ASP A 456 15.38 30.40 7.80
CA ASP A 456 14.27 30.33 6.85
C ASP A 456 13.07 29.61 7.48
N PRO A 457 11.82 30.11 7.31
CA PRO A 457 10.62 29.47 7.84
C PRO A 457 10.51 27.99 7.44
N GLU A 458 10.98 27.67 6.23
CA GLU A 458 11.00 26.31 5.67
C GLU A 458 11.99 25.37 6.37
N ALA A 459 13.01 25.90 7.05
CA ALA A 459 14.00 25.12 7.79
C ALA A 459 13.58 24.81 9.24
N ARG A 460 12.52 25.44 9.75
CA ARG A 460 12.09 25.35 11.17
C ARG A 460 11.59 23.97 11.57
N CYS A 461 10.84 23.31 10.70
CA CYS A 461 10.38 21.94 10.96
C CYS A 461 11.59 21.00 11.04
N ALA A 462 12.52 21.13 10.09
CA ALA A 462 13.76 20.36 10.07
C ALA A 462 14.64 20.61 11.32
N GLU A 463 14.78 21.87 11.75
CA GLU A 463 15.47 22.24 12.99
C GLU A 463 14.80 21.60 14.22
N SER A 464 13.47 21.70 14.31
CA SER A 464 12.71 21.17 15.45
C SER A 464 12.82 19.64 15.55
N LEU A 465 12.77 18.94 14.42
CA LEU A 465 12.99 17.49 14.36
C LEU A 465 14.42 17.12 14.77
N ALA A 466 15.43 17.85 14.29
CA ALA A 466 16.82 17.61 14.69
C ALA A 466 17.03 17.85 16.20
N HIS A 467 16.38 18.88 16.76
CA HIS A 467 16.40 19.16 18.18
C HIS A 467 15.72 18.06 19.00
N TYR A 468 14.58 17.57 18.54
CA TYR A 468 13.86 16.48 19.21
C TYR A 468 14.70 15.19 19.22
N CYS A 469 15.34 14.82 18.10
CA CYS A 469 16.31 13.73 18.05
C CYS A 469 17.44 13.94 19.08
N ASN A 470 17.96 15.16 19.21
CA ASN A 470 18.98 15.47 20.21
C ASN A 470 18.50 15.24 21.66
N ILE A 471 17.23 15.53 21.97
CA ILE A 471 16.65 15.25 23.29
C ILE A 471 16.46 13.77 23.52
N LEU A 472 16.08 13.03 22.48
CA LEU A 472 15.87 11.60 22.52
C LEU A 472 17.19 10.85 22.77
N PHE A 473 18.27 11.21 22.06
CA PHE A 473 19.57 10.54 22.17
C PHE A 473 20.41 10.96 23.40
N ARG A 474 20.06 12.03 24.13
CA ARG A 474 20.76 12.48 25.35
C ARG A 474 19.98 12.12 26.61
N LYS A 475 20.66 12.07 27.77
CA LYS A 475 20.03 11.86 29.10
C LYS A 475 19.09 13.01 29.49
N SER A 476 17.88 13.01 28.96
CA SER A 476 16.83 14.01 29.18
C SER A 476 15.68 13.44 30.03
N PRO A 477 14.77 14.29 30.54
CA PRO A 477 13.56 13.81 31.20
C PRO A 477 12.67 12.94 30.29
N LEU A 478 12.72 13.17 28.97
CA LEU A 478 11.95 12.40 27.99
C LEU A 478 12.53 11.00 27.80
N SER A 479 13.83 10.91 27.48
CA SER A 479 14.48 9.62 27.23
C SER A 479 14.57 8.71 28.46
N ARG A 480 14.52 9.26 29.67
CA ARG A 480 14.41 8.47 30.92
C ARG A 480 13.04 7.85 31.15
N LYS A 481 11.99 8.34 30.50
CA LYS A 481 10.61 7.82 30.67
C LYS A 481 10.26 6.72 29.67
N LEU A 482 11.03 6.58 28.58
CA LEU A 482 10.74 5.66 27.50
C LEU A 482 11.40 4.29 27.76
N SER A 483 10.68 3.21 27.47
CA SER A 483 11.26 1.87 27.41
C SER A 483 12.14 1.72 26.17
N ASN A 484 12.92 0.63 26.08
CA ASN A 484 13.74 0.35 24.90
C ASN A 484 12.90 0.12 23.63
N GLU A 485 11.69 -0.43 23.77
CA GLU A 485 10.74 -0.66 22.67
C GLU A 485 10.10 0.66 22.23
N ASP A 486 9.57 1.44 23.19
CA ASP A 486 8.97 2.76 22.89
C ASP A 486 9.97 3.70 22.22
N PHE A 487 11.24 3.63 22.64
CA PHE A 487 12.32 4.39 22.03
C PHE A 487 12.49 4.03 20.54
N THR A 488 12.47 2.73 20.20
CA THR A 488 12.59 2.28 18.81
C THR A 488 11.37 2.68 18.00
N THR A 489 10.15 2.48 18.52
CA THR A 489 8.91 2.93 17.86
C THR A 489 8.92 4.43 17.60
N ARG A 490 9.41 5.23 18.57
CA ARG A 490 9.54 6.68 18.40
C ARG A 490 10.53 7.05 17.30
N LEU A 491 11.65 6.33 17.18
CA LEU A 491 12.60 6.53 16.09
C LEU A 491 12.00 6.17 14.73
N ASP A 492 11.19 5.12 14.63
CA ASP A 492 10.50 4.75 13.40
C ASP A 492 9.51 5.82 12.95
N GLN A 493 8.72 6.37 13.89
CA GLN A 493 7.81 7.48 13.60
C GLN A 493 8.56 8.73 13.13
N LEU A 494 9.65 9.10 13.80
CA LEU A 494 10.51 10.22 13.39
C LEU A 494 11.10 10.00 12.01
N TYR A 495 11.60 8.79 11.74
CA TYR A 495 12.15 8.41 10.45
C TYR A 495 11.11 8.62 9.33
N MET A 496 9.87 8.19 9.56
CA MET A 496 8.78 8.38 8.59
C MET A 496 8.48 9.86 8.33
N ILE A 497 8.48 10.72 9.35
CA ILE A 497 8.27 12.17 9.19
C ILE A 497 9.45 12.81 8.46
N ILE A 498 10.69 12.47 8.82
CA ILE A 498 11.91 13.01 8.21
C ILE A 498 11.98 12.69 6.71
N LYS A 499 11.51 11.51 6.29
CA LYS A 499 11.41 11.12 4.87
C LYS A 499 10.60 12.13 4.04
N LEU A 500 9.60 12.76 4.66
CA LEU A 500 8.65 13.68 4.02
C LEU A 500 9.11 15.14 3.98
N LEU A 501 10.24 15.49 4.61
CA LEU A 501 10.83 16.83 4.56
C LEU A 501 11.26 17.20 3.14
N LYS A 502 10.97 18.45 2.73
CA LYS A 502 11.54 19.06 1.52
C LYS A 502 12.99 19.50 1.76
N ASN A 503 13.25 20.24 2.84
CA ASN A 503 14.59 20.74 3.18
C ASN A 503 15.37 19.74 4.07
N LYS A 504 15.77 18.61 3.47
CA LYS A 504 16.52 17.55 4.15
C LYS A 504 17.93 17.95 4.56
N GLU A 505 18.56 18.83 3.78
CA GLU A 505 19.90 19.38 4.08
C GLU A 505 19.89 20.19 5.39
N ALA A 506 18.86 21.02 5.63
CA ALA A 506 18.72 21.73 6.89
C ALA A 506 18.67 20.76 8.09
N PHE A 507 17.92 19.66 7.98
CA PHE A 507 17.85 18.65 9.04
C PHE A 507 19.22 18.04 9.32
N ILE A 508 19.94 17.59 8.30
CA ILE A 508 21.27 16.98 8.47
C ILE A 508 22.26 17.98 9.07
N ARG A 509 22.26 19.23 8.62
CA ARG A 509 23.12 20.29 9.17
C ARG A 509 22.89 20.51 10.67
N PHE A 510 21.63 20.64 11.11
CA PHE A 510 21.32 20.80 12.53
C PHE A 510 21.57 19.52 13.33
N HIS A 511 21.27 18.36 12.75
CA HIS A 511 21.55 17.07 13.38
C HIS A 511 23.05 16.88 13.60
N LYS A 512 23.90 17.23 12.62
CA LYS A 512 25.37 17.23 12.70
C LYS A 512 25.86 18.09 13.86
N GLN A 513 25.37 19.33 13.96
CA GLN A 513 25.73 20.24 15.04
C GLN A 513 25.42 19.66 16.42
N HIS A 514 24.24 19.03 16.56
CA HIS A 514 23.88 18.38 17.80
C HIS A 514 24.67 17.09 18.06
N LEU A 515 24.97 16.31 17.02
CA LEU A 515 25.75 15.08 17.12
C LEU A 515 27.17 15.37 17.63
N VAL A 516 27.87 16.37 17.08
CA VAL A 516 29.19 16.82 17.57
C VAL A 516 29.14 17.12 19.07
N LYS A 517 28.14 17.89 19.51
CA LYS A 517 27.95 18.28 20.91
C LYS A 517 27.59 17.11 21.84
N ARG A 518 27.14 15.97 21.31
CA ARG A 518 26.87 14.75 22.08
C ARG A 518 28.05 13.80 22.10
N LEU A 519 28.67 13.57 20.95
CA LEU A 519 29.72 12.58 20.76
C LEU A 519 31.03 12.95 21.44
N ILE A 520 31.44 14.23 21.42
CA ILE A 520 32.68 14.65 22.08
C ILE A 520 32.62 14.50 23.61
N PRO A 521 31.56 14.94 24.31
CA PRO A 521 31.49 14.75 25.77
C PRO A 521 30.93 13.37 26.20
N ASP A 522 30.74 12.40 25.29
CA ASP A 522 30.06 11.12 25.55
C ASP A 522 28.67 11.28 26.22
N ALA A 523 27.87 12.24 25.72
CA ALA A 523 26.55 12.54 26.27
C ALA A 523 25.40 11.69 25.65
N THR A 524 25.69 10.85 24.67
CA THR A 524 24.75 9.92 24.02
C THR A 524 24.37 8.77 24.97
N ILE A 525 23.10 8.35 24.96
CA ILE A 525 22.62 7.21 25.77
C ILE A 525 23.04 5.87 25.17
N ASN A 526 22.85 5.70 23.85
CA ASN A 526 23.13 4.47 23.15
C ASN A 526 23.73 4.80 21.78
N LEU A 527 25.04 4.57 21.66
CA LEU A 527 25.81 4.91 20.46
C LEU A 527 25.37 4.07 19.26
N ASP A 528 25.10 2.78 19.47
CA ASP A 528 24.74 1.84 18.40
C ASP A 528 23.39 2.20 17.78
N LYS A 529 22.38 2.51 18.59
CA LYS A 529 21.07 2.95 18.07
C LYS A 529 21.14 4.29 17.33
N GLU A 530 22.03 5.19 17.75
CA GLU A 530 22.23 6.48 17.08
C GLU A 530 22.96 6.29 15.74
N GLU A 531 23.98 5.42 15.69
CA GLU A 531 24.68 5.04 14.45
C GLU A 531 23.73 4.33 13.47
N GLU A 532 22.88 3.42 13.96
CA GLU A 532 21.85 2.75 13.17
C GLU A 532 20.84 3.75 12.58
N PHE A 533 20.35 4.69 13.40
CA PHE A 533 19.44 5.75 12.94
C PHE A 533 20.07 6.59 11.83
N VAL A 534 21.32 7.03 12.00
CA VAL A 534 22.05 7.79 10.97
C VAL A 534 22.26 6.95 9.71
N ASN A 535 22.54 5.64 9.85
CA ASN A 535 22.71 4.76 8.71
C ASN A 535 21.41 4.58 7.91
N ARG A 536 20.26 4.47 8.58
CA ARG A 536 18.93 4.41 7.94
C ARG A 536 18.62 5.67 7.12
N LEU A 537 19.15 6.83 7.49
CA LEU A 537 18.94 8.07 6.71
C LEU A 537 19.50 7.98 5.29
N LYS A 538 20.43 7.04 4.99
CA LYS A 538 20.90 6.80 3.62
C LYS A 538 19.82 6.31 2.68
N ASP A 539 18.84 5.58 3.21
CA ASP A 539 17.77 4.98 2.42
C ASP A 539 16.68 6.02 2.08
N VAL A 540 16.75 7.22 2.67
CA VAL A 540 15.83 8.32 2.41
C VAL A 540 16.23 9.07 1.14
N SER A 541 15.35 9.08 0.15
CA SER A 541 15.57 9.79 -1.11
C SER A 541 15.80 11.29 -0.91
N GLY A 542 16.82 11.84 -1.58
CA GLY A 542 17.14 13.27 -1.55
C GLY A 542 17.92 13.74 -0.31
N MET A 543 18.43 12.83 0.53
CA MET A 543 19.38 13.18 1.57
C MET A 543 20.79 13.45 1.00
N PRO A 544 21.56 14.40 1.56
CA PRO A 544 22.95 14.63 1.18
C PRO A 544 23.83 13.46 1.67
N LEU A 545 24.07 12.49 0.79
CA LEU A 545 24.84 11.27 1.09
C LEU A 545 26.25 11.56 1.64
N ASP A 546 26.91 12.61 1.12
CA ASP A 546 28.25 13.01 1.58
C ASP A 546 28.23 13.44 3.06
N GLU A 547 27.25 14.25 3.45
CA GLU A 547 27.11 14.68 4.84
C GLU A 547 26.72 13.52 5.77
N ILE A 548 25.86 12.59 5.33
CA ILE A 548 25.55 11.39 6.11
C ILE A 548 26.80 10.51 6.29
N ASN A 549 27.62 10.36 5.25
CA ASN A 549 28.86 9.62 5.33
C ASN A 549 29.87 10.29 6.26
N GLU A 550 29.89 11.63 6.33
CA GLU A 550 30.63 12.37 7.36
C GLU A 550 30.11 12.02 8.77
N LEU A 551 28.80 12.00 9.01
CA LEU A 551 28.24 11.61 10.31
C LEU A 551 28.67 10.19 10.72
N LEU A 552 28.55 9.22 9.81
CA LEU A 552 29.00 7.84 10.06
C LEU A 552 30.51 7.75 10.26
N ARG A 553 31.27 8.62 9.59
CA ARG A 553 32.71 8.72 9.82
C ARG A 553 33.02 9.18 11.24
N MET A 554 32.23 10.06 11.83
CA MET A 554 32.40 10.49 13.23
C MET A 554 32.35 9.30 14.20
N PHE A 555 31.39 8.38 14.05
CA PHE A 555 31.31 7.16 14.88
C PHE A 555 32.53 6.25 14.68
N LYS A 556 32.99 6.08 13.44
CA LYS A 556 34.19 5.29 13.12
C LYS A 556 35.46 5.91 13.71
N ASP A 557 35.58 7.23 13.66
CA ASP A 557 36.71 7.96 14.23
C ASP A 557 36.76 7.77 15.76
N LEU A 558 35.61 7.80 16.45
CA LEU A 558 35.55 7.50 17.89
C LEU A 558 36.04 6.08 18.21
N LYS A 559 35.52 5.07 17.51
CA LYS A 559 35.95 3.66 17.68
C LYS A 559 37.46 3.50 17.42
N THR A 560 37.97 4.16 16.38
CA THR A 560 39.40 4.15 16.03
C THR A 560 40.23 4.84 17.11
N SER A 561 39.73 5.95 17.64
CA SER A 561 40.40 6.69 18.70
C SER A 561 40.46 5.92 20.01
N GLU A 562 39.41 5.17 20.36
CA GLU A 562 39.39 4.32 21.56
C GLU A 562 40.43 3.19 21.46
N LEU A 563 40.59 2.60 20.26
CA LEU A 563 41.65 1.63 19.98
C LEU A 563 43.04 2.27 20.14
N LEU A 564 43.23 3.51 19.68
CA LEU A 564 44.49 4.24 19.85
C LEU A 564 44.79 4.56 21.31
N ALA A 565 43.79 5.04 22.06
CA ALA A 565 43.92 5.27 23.49
C ALA A 565 44.31 3.99 24.23
N THR A 566 43.70 2.85 23.87
CA THR A 566 44.04 1.53 24.44
C THR A 566 45.48 1.11 24.11
N LYS A 567 45.94 1.35 22.86
CA LYS A 567 47.33 1.07 22.46
C LYS A 567 48.31 1.95 23.23
N PHE A 568 48.05 3.25 23.33
CA PHE A 568 48.87 4.18 24.09
C PHE A 568 48.94 3.79 25.57
N ALA A 569 47.80 3.49 26.19
CA ALA A 569 47.73 3.08 27.59
C ALA A 569 48.52 1.80 27.90
N LYS A 570 48.67 0.88 26.93
CA LYS A 570 49.53 -0.31 27.08
C LYS A 570 51.02 0.04 27.09
N ILE A 571 51.43 0.98 26.25
CA ILE A 571 52.83 1.42 26.12
C ILE A 571 53.23 2.31 27.30
N PHE A 572 52.31 3.12 27.79
CA PHE A 572 52.54 4.12 28.84
C PHE A 572 52.35 3.58 30.28
N LYS A 573 52.21 2.27 30.49
CA LYS A 573 52.13 1.72 31.86
C LYS A 573 53.49 1.93 32.58
N PRO A 574 53.51 2.43 33.83
CA PRO A 574 54.75 2.57 34.59
C PRO A 574 55.38 1.19 34.85
N ALA A 575 56.71 1.16 34.84
CA ALA A 575 57.59 -0.01 34.87
C ALA A 575 57.58 -0.83 36.20
N ASN A 576 56.40 -1.12 36.77
CA ASN A 576 56.23 -1.99 37.94
C ASN A 576 55.60 -3.36 37.60
N ALA A 577 55.46 -3.70 36.32
CA ALA A 577 55.17 -5.07 35.89
C ALA A 577 56.41 -5.61 35.17
N MET A 578 57.27 -6.24 35.95
CA MET A 578 58.46 -6.96 35.52
C MET A 578 58.09 -8.03 34.49
N GLU A 579 58.52 -7.85 33.24
CA GLU A 579 59.11 -8.91 32.43
C GLU A 579 59.94 -8.27 31.30
N SER A 580 61.20 -8.70 31.23
CA SER A 580 62.21 -8.25 30.30
C SER A 580 61.78 -8.43 28.84
N VAL A 581 61.51 -7.34 28.14
CA VAL A 581 61.57 -7.31 26.69
C VAL A 581 62.50 -6.18 26.27
N ASN A 582 63.68 -6.60 25.83
CA ASN A 582 64.68 -5.82 25.13
C ASN A 582 64.01 -5.10 23.95
N ASN A 583 64.01 -3.76 23.88
CA ASN A 583 63.93 -2.99 22.63
C ASN A 583 64.14 -1.48 22.85
N ASN A 584 65.09 -0.94 22.08
CA ASN A 584 65.57 0.45 22.06
C ASN A 584 64.54 1.44 21.48
N ASN A 585 63.40 1.64 22.11
CA ASN A 585 62.40 2.61 21.65
C ASN A 585 62.52 3.92 22.45
N THR A 586 62.75 5.04 21.76
CA THR A 586 62.89 6.41 22.30
C THR A 586 61.74 6.78 23.26
N ILE A 587 60.53 6.26 23.02
CA ILE A 587 59.34 6.44 23.86
C ILE A 587 59.51 5.84 25.26
N SER A 588 60.17 4.68 25.41
CA SER A 588 60.43 4.07 26.73
C SER A 588 61.44 4.87 27.56
N ASN A 589 62.41 5.51 26.91
CA ASN A 589 63.38 6.41 27.54
C ASN A 589 62.75 7.76 27.93
N ILE A 590 61.85 8.30 27.10
CA ILE A 590 61.08 9.51 27.44
C ILE A 590 60.07 9.20 28.56
N SER A 591 59.39 8.06 28.52
CA SER A 591 58.41 7.63 29.52
C SER A 591 59.04 7.33 30.88
N SER A 592 60.25 6.77 30.93
CA SER A 592 61.01 6.60 32.19
C SER A 592 61.53 7.93 32.74
N GLN A 593 62.12 8.79 31.89
CA GLN A 593 62.58 10.13 32.31
C GLN A 593 61.45 11.03 32.82
N ILE A 594 60.24 10.88 32.27
CA ILE A 594 59.07 11.66 32.64
C ILE A 594 58.33 11.03 33.83
N SER A 595 58.25 9.69 33.94
CA SER A 595 57.75 9.01 35.15
C SER A 595 58.58 9.36 36.39
N ASP A 596 59.90 9.51 36.23
CA ASP A 596 60.79 9.93 37.31
C ASP A 596 60.63 11.42 37.65
N ARG A 597 60.34 12.30 36.67
CA ARG A 597 60.09 13.74 36.93
C ARG A 597 58.67 14.07 37.42
N LEU A 598 57.69 13.21 37.14
CA LEU A 598 56.29 13.31 37.63
C LEU A 598 56.02 12.38 38.82
N SER A 599 57.07 11.86 39.46
CA SER A 599 56.98 11.13 40.73
C SER A 599 56.50 12.06 41.86
N ILE A 600 55.20 12.32 41.88
CA ILE A 600 54.51 12.78 43.07
C ILE A 600 54.63 11.64 44.09
N GLN A 601 55.23 11.93 45.25
CA GLN A 601 55.51 11.00 46.35
C GLN A 601 54.28 10.30 46.95
N ASP A 602 53.08 10.57 46.43
CA ASP A 602 51.86 9.86 46.79
C ASP A 602 51.46 9.00 45.60
N GLY A 603 51.32 7.68 45.82
CA GLY A 603 50.94 6.66 44.83
C GLY A 603 49.54 6.81 44.21
N SER A 604 49.13 8.01 43.80
CA SER A 604 47.95 8.30 43.00
C SER A 604 48.36 8.48 41.54
N GLY A 605 48.06 7.50 40.69
CA GLY A 605 48.34 7.51 39.24
C GLY A 605 47.61 8.60 38.46
N GLN A 606 48.00 9.87 38.61
CA GLN A 606 47.34 11.02 37.96
C GLN A 606 47.51 11.07 36.44
N LEU A 607 48.63 10.59 35.88
CA LEU A 607 48.80 10.52 34.41
C LEU A 607 47.91 9.47 33.72
N GLN A 608 47.28 8.55 34.46
CA GLN A 608 46.32 7.58 33.92
C GLN A 608 44.94 8.20 33.61
N SER A 609 44.77 9.51 33.78
CA SER A 609 43.48 10.19 33.68
C SER A 609 43.25 11.02 32.40
N ILE A 610 44.25 11.13 31.51
CA ILE A 610 44.12 11.91 30.27
C ILE A 610 43.60 11.01 29.13
N ASN A 611 42.44 11.35 28.58
CA ASN A 611 41.85 10.68 27.41
C ASN A 611 42.02 11.57 26.17
N VAL A 612 42.71 11.07 25.14
CA VAL A 612 42.91 11.78 23.87
C VAL A 612 41.98 11.22 22.81
N ARG A 613 41.19 12.09 22.19
CA ARG A 613 40.37 11.73 21.03
C ARG A 613 40.98 12.23 19.73
N VAL A 614 41.39 11.31 18.86
CA VAL A 614 41.92 11.60 17.53
C VAL A 614 40.78 11.56 16.52
N LEU A 615 40.46 12.71 15.93
CA LEU A 615 39.31 12.90 15.05
C LEU A 615 39.77 13.35 13.66
N ASN A 616 39.06 12.96 12.60
CA ASN A 616 39.34 13.46 11.26
C ASN A 616 38.65 14.82 11.03
N PRO A 617 39.37 15.91 10.74
CA PRO A 617 38.75 17.23 10.58
C PRO A 617 37.62 17.27 9.55
N SER A 618 37.73 16.53 8.45
CA SER A 618 36.75 16.58 7.36
C SER A 618 35.33 16.21 7.79
N ALA A 619 35.19 15.26 8.72
CA ALA A 619 33.89 14.79 9.17
C ALA A 619 33.26 15.67 10.27
N TRP A 620 34.09 16.28 11.13
CA TRP A 620 33.62 16.92 12.37
C TRP A 620 33.40 18.43 12.24
N SER A 621 34.31 19.15 11.57
CA SER A 621 34.14 20.59 11.31
C SER A 621 35.10 21.07 10.23
N LYS A 622 34.61 21.96 9.34
CA LYS A 622 35.47 22.63 8.36
C LYS A 622 36.44 23.63 9.00
N LYS A 623 36.17 24.09 10.23
CA LYS A 623 37.01 25.03 10.99
C LYS A 623 36.92 24.71 12.49
N PHE A 624 38.01 24.24 13.07
CA PHE A 624 38.18 24.27 14.53
C PHE A 624 38.77 25.62 14.93
N ASP A 625 38.35 26.15 16.07
CA ASP A 625 39.01 27.29 16.68
C ASP A 625 40.40 26.85 17.15
N LYS A 626 41.43 27.53 16.65
CA LYS A 626 42.85 27.26 16.92
C LYS A 626 43.37 28.13 18.06
N SER A 627 42.50 28.79 18.81
CA SER A 627 42.95 29.68 19.87
C SER A 627 43.67 28.86 20.94
N LEU A 628 44.91 29.27 21.21
CA LEU A 628 45.73 28.64 22.24
C LEU A 628 45.19 29.03 23.61
N ILE A 629 44.98 28.05 24.49
CA ILE A 629 44.52 28.25 25.85
C ILE A 629 45.67 27.95 26.79
N ALA A 630 45.82 28.73 27.87
CA ALA A 630 46.78 28.38 28.91
C ALA A 630 46.31 27.11 29.65
N LEU A 631 47.13 26.06 29.65
CA LEU A 631 46.83 24.78 30.26
C LEU A 631 47.78 24.49 31.42
N PRO A 632 47.40 23.60 32.35
CA PRO A 632 48.31 23.10 33.38
C PRO A 632 49.56 22.45 32.77
N ASP A 633 50.69 22.62 33.46
CA ASP A 633 51.99 22.14 33.01
C ASP A 633 52.01 20.63 32.77
N GLU A 634 51.23 19.86 33.55
CA GLU A 634 51.12 18.41 33.40
C GLU A 634 50.53 18.02 32.04
N ILE A 635 49.56 18.81 31.52
CA ILE A 635 48.95 18.56 30.20
C ILE A 635 49.94 18.96 29.10
N ILE A 636 50.63 20.09 29.27
CA ILE A 636 51.61 20.58 28.30
C ILE A 636 52.76 19.58 28.14
N MET A 637 53.25 19.00 29.23
CA MET A 637 54.28 17.96 29.20
C MET A 637 53.80 16.65 28.56
N PHE A 638 52.51 16.34 28.66
CA PHE A 638 51.93 15.12 28.09
C PHE A 638 51.76 15.17 26.56
N MET A 639 51.38 16.33 26.01
CA MET A 639 51.12 16.51 24.57
C MET A 639 52.23 16.00 23.64
N PRO A 640 53.51 16.38 23.79
CA PRO A 640 54.59 15.93 22.89
C PRO A 640 54.85 14.41 22.98
N ILE A 641 54.56 13.78 24.13
CA ILE A 641 54.68 12.32 24.29
C ILE A 641 53.65 11.63 23.41
N TYR A 642 52.41 12.11 23.44
CA TYR A 642 51.33 11.54 22.64
C TYR A 642 51.56 11.80 21.14
N GLU A 643 52.09 12.97 20.77
CA GLU A 643 52.47 13.30 19.39
C GLU A 643 53.56 12.36 18.86
N SER A 644 54.61 12.09 19.64
CA SER A 644 55.66 11.13 19.27
C SER A 644 55.09 9.72 19.10
N PHE A 645 54.22 9.27 20.02
CA PHE A 645 53.54 8.00 19.89
C PHE A 645 52.70 7.92 18.61
N TYR A 646 51.96 8.97 18.28
CA TYR A 646 51.10 8.99 17.11
C TYR A 646 51.92 8.98 15.81
N LYS A 647 53.01 9.75 15.76
CA LYS A 647 53.92 9.83 14.61
C LYS A 647 54.59 8.48 14.31
N ASP A 648 54.95 7.73 15.35
CA ASP A 648 55.52 6.38 15.20
C ASP A 648 54.51 5.37 14.62
N GLN A 649 53.21 5.59 14.84
CA GLN A 649 52.14 4.72 14.31
C GLN A 649 51.64 5.14 12.93
N TYR A 650 51.73 6.42 12.59
CA TYR A 650 51.16 6.99 11.36
C TYR A 650 52.13 7.96 10.70
N GLU A 651 52.83 7.46 9.69
CA GLU A 651 53.73 8.28 8.86
C GLU A 651 52.93 9.28 8.01
N GLY A 652 53.45 10.51 7.90
CA GLY A 652 52.85 11.58 7.10
C GLY A 652 51.59 12.23 7.68
N ARG A 653 51.26 11.98 8.95
CA ARG A 653 50.15 12.65 9.65
C ARG A 653 50.65 13.47 10.83
N GLU A 654 50.02 14.62 11.06
CA GLU A 654 50.27 15.50 12.20
C GLU A 654 48.99 15.68 13.02
N LEU A 655 49.15 15.90 14.32
CA LEU A 655 48.04 16.17 15.23
C LEU A 655 47.86 17.68 15.42
N GLU A 656 46.60 18.10 15.49
CA GLU A 656 46.24 19.47 15.85
C GLU A 656 45.30 19.44 17.06
N TRP A 657 45.69 20.12 18.15
CA TRP A 657 44.97 20.08 19.41
C TRP A 657 43.83 21.10 19.44
N CYS A 658 42.60 20.61 19.65
CA CYS A 658 41.38 21.42 19.69
C CYS A 658 40.91 21.65 21.14
N HIS A 659 41.59 22.52 21.89
CA HIS A 659 41.37 22.67 23.34
C HIS A 659 39.96 23.11 23.74
N HIS A 660 39.26 23.92 22.94
CA HIS A 660 37.89 24.38 23.25
C HIS A 660 36.85 23.25 23.36
N LEU A 661 37.13 22.10 22.75
CA LEU A 661 36.26 20.92 22.78
C LEU A 661 36.64 19.96 23.91
N SER A 662 37.77 20.20 24.58
CA SER A 662 38.26 19.41 25.69
C SER A 662 37.54 19.76 26.99
N ASN A 663 37.39 18.75 27.84
CA ASN A 663 36.86 18.87 29.19
C ASN A 663 37.71 18.07 30.16
N GLY A 664 37.51 18.28 31.46
CA GLY A 664 38.25 17.59 32.49
C GLY A 664 37.55 17.65 33.84
N VAL A 665 38.07 16.89 34.81
CA VAL A 665 37.58 16.86 36.18
C VAL A 665 38.66 17.40 37.11
N LEU A 666 38.35 18.47 37.81
CA LEU A 666 39.21 19.12 38.81
C LEU A 666 38.79 18.75 40.22
N SER A 667 39.77 18.55 41.12
CA SER A 667 39.51 18.39 42.55
C SER A 667 39.67 19.72 43.27
N PHE A 668 38.56 20.37 43.60
CA PHE A 668 38.55 21.62 44.36
C PHE A 668 38.44 21.34 45.87
N LYS A 669 39.30 21.99 46.67
CA LYS A 669 39.26 21.95 48.14
C LYS A 669 38.91 23.35 48.66
N ASN A 670 37.91 23.42 49.55
CA ASN A 670 37.50 24.67 50.17
C ASN A 670 38.27 24.93 51.48
N SER A 671 38.09 26.10 52.11
CA SER A 671 38.79 26.44 53.37
C SER A 671 38.45 25.52 54.54
N ASN A 672 37.29 24.84 54.50
CA ASN A 672 36.87 23.88 55.52
C ASN A 672 37.42 22.46 55.27
N GLY A 673 38.23 22.25 54.22
CA GLY A 673 38.77 20.94 53.85
C GLY A 673 37.79 20.04 53.11
N ASN A 674 36.60 20.54 52.74
CA ASN A 674 35.65 19.81 51.90
C ASN A 674 36.21 19.67 50.48
N LYS A 675 35.98 18.51 49.85
CA LYS A 675 36.52 18.17 48.52
C LYS A 675 35.38 18.00 47.51
N TYR A 676 35.45 18.73 46.41
CA TYR A 676 34.46 18.69 45.34
C TYR A 676 35.12 18.37 44.00
N ASP A 677 34.52 17.46 43.25
CA ASP A 677 34.94 17.15 41.88
C ASP A 677 34.18 18.08 40.92
N LEU A 678 34.88 18.93 40.18
CA LEU A 678 34.32 19.89 39.24
C LEU A 678 34.57 19.41 37.81
N GLU A 679 33.53 19.05 37.08
CA GLU A 679 33.63 18.81 35.65
C GLU A 679 33.58 20.16 34.93
N VAL A 680 34.66 20.51 34.23
CA VAL A 680 34.86 21.83 33.61
C VAL A 680 35.32 21.68 32.17
N THR A 681 35.05 22.69 31.33
CA THR A 681 35.63 22.81 29.99
C THR A 681 37.08 23.30 30.07
N ALA A 682 37.90 23.10 29.04
CA ALA A 682 39.29 23.60 29.04
C ALA A 682 39.41 25.13 29.23
N PRO A 683 38.53 25.98 28.65
CA PRO A 683 38.51 27.40 28.98
C PRO A 683 38.23 27.68 30.47
N GLN A 684 37.30 26.93 31.09
CA GLN A 684 37.02 27.06 32.54
C GLN A 684 38.22 26.59 33.38
N LEU A 685 38.86 25.49 32.99
CA LEU A 685 40.09 24.97 33.59
C LEU A 685 41.19 26.03 33.59
N SER A 686 41.42 26.69 32.45
CA SER A 686 42.43 27.73 32.29
C SER A 686 42.22 28.92 33.24
N ILE A 687 40.97 29.37 33.38
CA ILE A 687 40.63 30.46 34.32
C ILE A 687 40.88 30.03 35.76
N LEU A 688 40.50 28.81 36.15
CA LEU A 688 40.72 28.31 37.51
C LEU A 688 42.21 28.11 37.79
N TYR A 689 42.97 27.61 36.81
CA TYR A 689 44.42 27.42 36.89
C TYR A 689 45.15 28.74 37.17
N ALA A 690 44.67 29.86 36.59
CA ALA A 690 45.24 31.18 36.82
C ALA A 690 45.26 31.61 38.30
N PHE A 691 44.47 30.98 39.18
CA PHE A 691 44.44 31.23 40.63
C PHE A 691 45.27 30.24 41.45
N ASN A 692 45.82 29.17 40.87
CA ASN A 692 46.51 28.12 41.64
C ASN A 692 47.74 28.65 42.39
N ASP A 693 48.54 29.50 41.76
CA ASP A 693 49.74 30.09 42.39
C ASP A 693 49.40 31.08 43.49
N GLN A 694 48.25 31.77 43.37
CA GLN A 694 47.79 32.81 44.30
C GLN A 694 46.29 32.67 44.61
N PRO A 695 45.89 31.69 45.45
CA PRO A 695 44.48 31.32 45.62
C PRO A 695 43.57 32.42 46.19
N TYR A 696 44.13 33.36 46.96
CA TYR A 696 43.39 34.46 47.58
C TYR A 696 43.50 35.79 46.80
N SER A 697 44.16 35.79 45.64
CA SER A 697 44.32 37.01 44.84
C SER A 697 43.02 37.46 44.18
N LEU A 698 42.82 38.76 44.12
CA LEU A 698 41.79 39.40 43.29
C LEU A 698 42.38 39.64 41.91
N LYS A 699 41.71 39.15 40.87
CA LYS A 699 42.14 39.32 39.48
C LYS A 699 41.15 40.17 38.70
N THR A 700 41.66 41.07 37.86
CA THR A 700 40.84 41.85 36.93
C THR A 700 40.48 41.04 35.68
N PHE A 701 39.51 41.51 34.90
CA PHE A 701 39.16 40.89 33.61
C PHE A 701 40.36 40.83 32.65
N ASN A 702 41.18 41.88 32.59
CA ASN A 702 42.34 41.95 31.71
C ASN A 702 43.46 41.00 32.15
N GLU A 703 43.69 40.85 33.46
CA GLU A 703 44.65 39.88 34.00
C GLU A 703 44.22 38.45 33.68
N LEU A 704 42.95 38.10 33.89
CA LEU A 704 42.43 36.78 33.52
C LEU A 704 42.54 36.52 32.03
N ARG A 705 42.33 37.53 31.19
CA ARG A 705 42.52 37.41 29.73
C ARG A 705 43.96 37.08 29.36
N LEU A 706 44.93 37.77 29.96
CA LEU A 706 46.35 37.53 29.71
C LEU A 706 46.79 36.16 30.23
N LEU A 707 46.35 35.78 31.43
CA LEU A 707 46.72 34.50 32.05
C LEU A 707 46.08 33.29 31.37
N SER A 708 44.84 33.41 30.87
CA SER A 708 44.12 32.30 30.21
C SER A 708 44.34 32.24 28.70
N ASN A 709 44.84 33.32 28.10
CA ASN A 709 44.97 33.53 26.65
C ASN A 709 43.64 33.41 25.87
N LEU A 710 42.50 33.62 26.53
CA LEU A 710 41.18 33.54 25.90
C LEU A 710 40.80 34.82 25.15
N SER A 711 40.00 34.68 24.10
CA SER A 711 39.38 35.83 23.43
C SER A 711 38.39 36.54 24.38
N THR A 712 38.18 37.86 24.21
CA THR A 712 37.28 38.64 25.08
C THR A 712 35.86 38.06 25.13
N ASN A 713 35.34 37.57 23.99
CA ASN A 713 34.00 37.02 23.91
C ASN A 713 33.89 35.66 24.61
N GLU A 714 34.91 34.82 24.45
CA GLU A 714 34.94 33.52 25.11
C GLU A 714 35.16 33.65 26.61
N LEU A 715 36.12 34.48 27.03
CA LEU A 715 36.36 34.78 28.44
C LEU A 715 35.08 35.27 29.13
N ARG A 716 34.30 36.14 28.46
CA ARG A 716 33.01 36.63 28.99
C ARG A 716 32.01 35.50 29.24
N ARG A 717 31.84 34.58 28.27
CA ARG A 717 30.95 33.42 28.40
C ARG A 717 31.44 32.48 29.51
N THR A 718 32.75 32.26 29.58
CA THR A 718 33.38 31.34 30.53
C THR A 718 33.30 31.84 31.96
N ILE A 719 33.65 33.10 32.22
CA ILE A 719 33.49 33.70 33.55
C ILE A 719 32.03 33.69 33.98
N TRP A 720 31.10 34.06 33.09
CA TRP A 720 29.67 34.06 33.40
C TRP A 720 29.19 32.68 33.88
N SER A 721 29.65 31.60 33.23
CA SER A 721 29.29 30.23 33.63
C SER A 721 29.81 29.82 35.02
N LEU A 722 30.86 30.47 35.51
CA LEU A 722 31.49 30.20 36.82
C LEU A 722 30.95 31.11 37.94
N VAL A 723 30.54 32.34 37.58
CA VAL A 723 30.01 33.35 38.51
C VAL A 723 28.49 33.26 38.66
N SER A 724 27.76 32.83 37.63
CA SER A 724 26.29 32.82 37.61
C SER A 724 25.73 31.52 37.04
N ASN A 725 26.01 30.41 37.74
CA ASN A 725 25.44 29.11 37.41
C ASN A 725 24.05 28.94 38.06
N PRO A 726 22.96 28.80 37.28
CA PRO A 726 21.60 28.74 37.82
C PRO A 726 21.31 27.48 38.65
N LYS A 727 22.14 26.43 38.53
CA LYS A 727 21.98 25.19 39.30
C LYS A 727 22.64 25.27 40.68
N LEU A 728 23.44 26.30 40.94
CA LEU A 728 24.22 26.44 42.17
C LEU A 728 23.65 27.57 43.01
N ARG A 729 23.50 27.31 44.32
CA ARG A 729 23.15 28.33 45.31
C ARG A 729 24.35 29.15 45.74
N VAL A 730 25.54 28.54 45.74
CA VAL A 730 26.82 29.17 46.07
C VAL A 730 27.71 29.05 44.85
N GLN A 731 28.18 30.19 44.33
CA GLN A 731 28.95 30.27 43.09
C GLN A 731 30.43 29.98 43.35
N LEU A 732 31.15 29.50 42.35
CA LEU A 732 32.56 29.09 42.50
C LEU A 732 33.50 30.30 42.46
N ILE A 733 33.19 31.30 41.64
CA ILE A 733 33.94 32.56 41.54
C ILE A 733 33.06 33.69 42.07
N ASN A 734 33.62 34.49 42.98
CA ASN A 734 33.01 35.72 43.46
C ASN A 734 33.40 36.87 42.52
N CYS A 735 32.43 37.76 42.24
CA CYS A 735 32.64 38.98 41.47
C CYS A 735 32.20 40.19 42.31
N ASN A 736 33.08 41.19 42.43
CA ASN A 736 32.81 42.45 43.11
C ASN A 736 32.93 43.62 42.12
N PRO A 737 31.89 44.46 41.93
CA PRO A 737 30.53 44.35 42.48
C PRO A 737 29.74 43.14 41.92
N PRO A 738 28.67 42.67 42.62
CA PRO A 738 27.86 41.54 42.17
C PRO A 738 27.15 41.85 40.85
N MET A 739 27.10 40.87 39.95
CA MET A 739 26.63 41.05 38.57
C MET A 739 25.19 40.61 38.39
N GLU A 740 24.37 41.43 37.73
CA GLU A 740 22.98 41.09 37.36
C GLU A 740 22.86 40.56 35.92
N THR A 741 23.68 41.06 34.97
CA THR A 741 23.63 40.63 33.57
C THR A 741 25.00 40.32 32.95
N GLN A 742 25.00 39.48 31.91
CA GLN A 742 26.22 39.11 31.17
C GLN A 742 26.89 40.32 30.46
N LYS A 743 26.14 41.40 30.22
CA LYS A 743 26.63 42.62 29.55
C LYS A 743 27.54 43.47 30.46
N ASP A 744 27.45 43.30 31.78
CA ASP A 744 28.21 44.09 32.76
C ASP A 744 29.67 43.63 32.92
N LEU A 745 30.09 42.55 32.23
CA LEU A 745 31.43 41.97 32.35
C LEU A 745 32.57 42.85 31.80
N ASN A 746 32.25 43.88 31.03
CA ASN A 746 33.24 44.72 30.34
C ASN A 746 33.72 45.94 31.16
N ARG A 747 33.10 46.21 32.31
CA ARG A 747 33.59 47.28 33.19
C ARG A 747 34.86 46.76 33.84
N GLY A 748 36.02 47.26 33.40
CA GLY A 748 37.35 46.85 33.90
C GLY A 748 37.59 47.04 35.41
N THR A 749 36.55 47.44 36.15
CA THR A 749 36.48 47.58 37.60
C THR A 749 36.09 46.29 38.33
N ASN A 750 35.59 45.27 37.63
CA ASN A 750 35.16 44.02 38.27
C ASN A 750 36.37 43.19 38.73
N LEU A 751 36.36 42.80 40.00
CA LEU A 751 37.39 41.96 40.61
C LEU A 751 36.84 40.54 40.83
N TYR A 752 37.58 39.55 40.36
CA TYR A 752 37.24 38.13 40.45
C TYR A 752 38.13 37.42 41.47
N SER A 753 37.55 36.55 42.30
CA SER A 753 38.28 35.71 43.26
C SER A 753 37.63 34.34 43.41
N ILE A 754 38.41 33.32 43.79
CA ILE A 754 37.88 32.02 44.16
C ILE A 754 37.03 32.15 45.42
N ASN A 755 35.82 31.58 45.40
CA ASN A 755 34.98 31.46 46.57
C ASN A 755 35.44 30.28 47.44
N HIS A 756 36.33 30.55 48.38
CA HIS A 756 36.84 29.53 49.31
C HIS A 756 35.78 28.98 50.29
N ASN A 757 34.63 29.64 50.38
CA ASN A 757 33.44 29.17 51.12
C ASN A 757 32.47 28.38 50.23
N PHE A 758 32.88 28.00 49.01
CA PHE A 758 32.06 27.20 48.12
C PHE A 758 31.63 25.90 48.80
N VAL A 759 30.32 25.64 48.78
CA VAL A 759 29.69 24.43 49.32
C VAL A 759 28.56 24.01 48.39
N LEU A 760 28.56 22.73 48.01
CA LEU A 760 27.46 22.15 47.26
C LEU A 760 26.24 21.96 48.16
N ILE A 761 25.09 22.51 47.77
CA ILE A 761 23.82 22.34 48.51
C ILE A 761 22.94 21.36 47.74
N LYS A 762 22.60 20.23 48.35
CA LYS A 762 21.62 19.26 47.83
C LYS A 762 20.45 19.16 48.81
N ASN A 763 19.22 19.27 48.32
CA ASN A 763 17.99 19.22 49.13
C ASN A 763 18.03 20.16 50.35
N GLY A 764 18.62 21.35 50.19
CA GLY A 764 18.74 22.34 51.27
C GLY A 764 19.86 22.07 52.28
N LYS A 765 20.62 20.98 52.17
CA LYS A 765 21.71 20.64 53.11
C LYS A 765 23.10 20.81 52.46
N PRO A 766 24.07 21.43 53.16
CA PRO A 766 25.45 21.52 52.69
C PRO A 766 26.10 20.14 52.62
N GLN A 767 26.83 19.88 51.54
CA GLN A 767 27.53 18.62 51.32
C GLN A 767 29.03 18.81 51.57
N THR A 768 29.66 17.86 52.26
CA THR A 768 31.12 17.87 52.54
C THR A 768 31.94 17.32 51.37
N LYS A 769 31.30 16.54 50.48
CA LYS A 769 31.86 16.05 49.22
C LYS A 769 30.80 16.01 48.14
N GLY A 770 31.21 16.07 46.88
CA GLY A 770 30.28 15.88 45.77
C GLY A 770 30.87 16.23 44.42
N ARG A 771 30.16 15.85 43.35
CA ARG A 771 30.51 16.19 41.97
C ARG A 771 29.57 17.24 41.42
N VAL A 772 30.11 18.22 40.71
CA VAL A 772 29.39 19.33 40.09
C VAL A 772 29.85 19.47 38.65
N SER A 773 28.90 19.54 37.72
CA SER A 773 29.20 19.75 36.30
C SER A 773 28.92 21.18 35.89
N PHE A 774 29.96 21.85 35.38
CA PHE A 774 29.91 23.20 34.81
C PHE A 774 29.80 23.19 33.28
N ILE A 775 29.81 22.02 32.64
CA ILE A 775 29.72 21.78 31.18
C ILE A 775 28.25 21.90 30.70
N GLY A 776 27.44 22.76 31.33
CA GLY A 776 26.00 22.90 31.09
C GLY A 776 25.63 23.63 29.78
N LYS A 777 24.35 24.05 29.65
CA LYS A 777 23.76 24.77 28.50
C LYS A 777 24.50 26.04 28.02
N LEU A 778 25.53 26.50 28.74
CA LEU A 778 26.15 27.82 28.57
C LEU A 778 27.57 27.80 27.99
N GLN A 779 28.09 26.67 27.55
CA GLN A 779 29.34 26.65 26.79
C GLN A 779 29.31 25.62 25.67
N ILE A 780 29.83 26.03 24.51
CA ILE A 780 29.85 25.38 23.19
C ILE A 780 28.64 25.69 22.30
#